data_AF-A0A930P5F0-F1
#
_entry.id   AF-A0A930P5F0-F1
#
_cell.length_a   1.000
_cell.length_b   1.000
_cell.length_c   1.000
_cell.angle_alpha   90.00
_cell.angle_beta   90.00
_cell.angle_gamma   90.00
#
_symmetry.space_group_name_H-M   'P 1'
#
loop_
_entity.id
_entity.type
_entity.pdbx_description
1 polymer ?
#
loop_
_entity_poly.entity_id
_entity_poly.type
_entity_poly.pdbx_seq_one_letter_code
_entity_poly.pdbx_strand_id
1 'polypeptide(L)'
;MRRINLLLFGCCLIPSTLMAQELKSNYIQWGFESQQFPGKLQSWSKSNPKINDDDNFFISRVKPKQRFRYTDTQVRTDLTDTNDKKLLAWLPWNVPSKNALPDGVFDSEVFSMWPYVTHWGDWNCGLGRIPAALLDAAHKNGVPVSSVAGIPYGGLSGAWSSALEQLATTDVQKAAAYMNYFGYDGLGYNSEYSEYFGGGRITRKLRDFHVDLNKAIRPTNPIYENIWYDGTNDKGRISFDHGLNEYNKSIFGAKGSEAANLFFNYNWNSSTLLQNTVEMAEEIERNPLDIYAGINMQGGEPRTGSRWTLLKNYPISIGLWGAHSQNMFFESRGEKGSDPETQQRTYMLRTERWFSSGSRNPVNSLQINNSLNYNADNTDFAGMSAMMTARSSMSWDLTQEPLITYFNLGNGKFFNYGGVRKNDRPWANVGVQDYLPTWRWWFASKLLGRTAADVPATGLDAEFVWDDAYMGGSTVRVHGSTPKEYLHLFKTKYALKTGDVITFRYKVKGGKADASLVFATEDNVNAEKAYPVLTTADEADEDKWVEKTITVGGDLNGKTLALVALKMENAADLNLYLGEFSIVRGSFDAPAQPIDVKTTLLHAAKNGVDAKIIFNMPNTKGQGEPCYNTDVKTSLFKLWAKQEGKDPILMGVTTSWAGMFYSVPVDLKGQGKVKFGVSAVSLDMKKESAIAWGEDHEIFNSYEYSDEIKADKSVIKPNEAFTIAYVDPRHEAGNWKIEHNGATVATSNNANEIKVENGLSQTGFYDLVLTGAVNENGARVNKEVRYANYIQITSDAVGAVPHINKLTANNSETSIEVLANSEVTMKYEGKKADGSGSRGIKTLEKPVGVKVSELGLTSNNQAWTLAFWVKFNGFTGNTQIIDMRDPGTGWPQNNWGTMWSTYDPNTGIYELTLRAKNGGGSPEYKQRWKVDFIPGAWTHFTLAMDGNGTDTKPMLYINGKEAKAYNWSYGTDGEGLNSQRFANNGWWADNVLGISLGRHSTAAMNATVDDVKFFNKALTAAEAAHTMMSTDANEAGLKAYWDFETNADASHYFASKVGNAKLAHGELKVGTGEGVASLVPDAPTYDAGSPFVSGNYQVKTTAEWTAKKATIVSQDGTDLAGTAKLKYAKVGDYEVTLTLKNAHGSDTRTFQVIKVKADPTGINGTETADMKVYAIDRDVLFDVETPGNYLVQVFSTNGQMVASKAVSVNGAESVRLHLGAQGVYVVNVKKDGKTLRTVKFICK
;
A
#
# COMPACT_ATOMS: atom_id res chain seq x y z
N MET A 1 20.43 -17.82 -12.16
CA MET A 1 20.00 -17.46 -10.79
C MET A 1 19.38 -18.70 -10.16
N ARG A 2 20.06 -19.32 -9.19
CA ARG A 2 19.49 -20.40 -8.36
C ARG A 2 18.58 -19.72 -7.32
N ARG A 3 17.27 -19.99 -7.37
CA ARG A 3 16.30 -19.52 -6.36
C ARG A 3 16.28 -20.55 -5.23
N ILE A 4 16.45 -20.11 -3.98
CA ILE A 4 16.44 -20.96 -2.77
C ILE A 4 15.47 -20.36 -1.75
N ASN A 5 14.90 -21.26 -0.94
CA ASN A 5 13.72 -21.12 -0.10
C ASN A 5 13.84 -20.08 1.04
N LEU A 6 13.04 -19.00 0.99
CA LEU A 6 12.79 -18.10 2.11
C LEU A 6 11.73 -18.71 3.04
N LEU A 7 12.15 -19.03 4.27
CA LEU A 7 11.29 -19.46 5.38
C LEU A 7 10.90 -18.21 6.19
N LEU A 8 9.60 -17.93 6.40
CA LEU A 8 9.11 -16.81 7.21
C LEU A 8 8.05 -17.31 8.21
N PHE A 9 8.32 -17.16 9.52
CA PHE A 9 7.32 -17.39 10.57
C PHE A 9 7.23 -16.28 11.62
N GLY A 10 5.97 -15.94 11.91
CA GLY A 10 5.44 -15.08 12.96
C GLY A 10 4.03 -14.65 12.55
N CYS A 11 3.10 -14.42 13.48
CA CYS A 11 1.70 -14.05 13.19
C CYS A 11 1.49 -12.67 12.52
N CYS A 12 2.47 -12.19 11.74
CA CYS A 12 2.39 -11.02 10.90
C CYS A 12 2.70 -11.43 9.45
N LEU A 13 1.74 -11.20 8.56
CA LEU A 13 1.90 -11.36 7.11
C LEU A 13 3.03 -10.45 6.60
N ILE A 14 4.17 -11.01 6.19
CA ILE A 14 5.12 -10.35 5.28
C ILE A 14 5.38 -11.32 4.11
N PRO A 15 5.32 -10.86 2.84
CA PRO A 15 5.47 -11.72 1.67
C PRO A 15 6.95 -11.97 1.33
N SER A 16 7.44 -13.21 1.46
CA SER A 16 8.72 -13.63 0.88
C SER A 16 8.57 -14.12 -0.56
N THR A 17 9.66 -14.05 -1.32
CA THR A 17 9.74 -14.11 -2.80
C THR A 17 9.57 -15.50 -3.44
N LEU A 18 8.81 -16.42 -2.84
CA LEU A 18 8.44 -17.74 -3.41
C LEU A 18 6.95 -17.90 -3.67
N MET A 19 6.22 -16.78 -3.66
CA MET A 19 4.78 -16.79 -3.68
C MET A 19 4.24 -16.81 -5.12
N ALA A 20 3.19 -17.59 -5.36
CA ALA A 20 2.20 -17.27 -6.37
C ALA A 20 1.49 -15.98 -5.95
N GLN A 21 2.09 -14.80 -6.16
CA GLN A 21 1.54 -13.52 -5.65
C GLN A 21 2.09 -12.27 -6.34
N GLU A 22 2.95 -12.39 -7.37
CA GLU A 22 3.43 -11.21 -8.08
C GLU A 22 3.66 -11.50 -9.57
N LEU A 23 3.67 -10.43 -10.36
CA LEU A 23 3.95 -10.47 -11.79
C LEU A 23 5.37 -10.99 -12.04
N LYS A 24 5.46 -12.15 -12.70
CA LYS A 24 6.73 -12.73 -13.18
C LYS A 24 6.98 -12.30 -14.64
N SER A 25 8.26 -12.22 -15.03
CA SER A 25 8.67 -11.70 -16.34
C SER A 25 8.12 -12.45 -17.55
N ASN A 26 7.67 -13.70 -17.37
CA ASN A 26 7.09 -14.55 -18.41
C ASN A 26 5.55 -14.57 -18.41
N TYR A 27 4.87 -13.87 -17.50
CA TYR A 27 3.40 -13.88 -17.41
C TYR A 27 2.75 -13.06 -18.52
N ILE A 28 3.29 -11.88 -18.79
CA ILE A 28 2.84 -10.96 -19.84
C ILE A 28 4.01 -10.68 -20.77
N GLN A 29 3.84 -10.91 -22.06
CA GLN A 29 4.85 -10.65 -23.06
C GLN A 29 4.94 -9.15 -23.35
N TRP A 30 5.87 -8.48 -22.66
CA TRP A 30 6.13 -7.05 -22.78
C TRP A 30 6.36 -6.59 -24.21
N GLY A 31 7.08 -7.36 -25.04
CA GLY A 31 7.25 -7.09 -26.47
C GLY A 31 8.70 -6.99 -26.92
N PHE A 32 9.10 -5.80 -27.37
CA PHE A 32 10.30 -5.53 -28.15
C PHE A 32 11.09 -4.32 -27.61
N GLU A 33 12.37 -4.21 -27.97
CA GLU A 33 13.21 -3.07 -27.60
C GLU A 33 12.92 -1.83 -28.47
N SER A 34 13.25 -0.62 -27.97
CA SER A 34 12.97 0.65 -28.68
C SER A 34 13.46 0.70 -30.13
N GLN A 35 14.64 0.12 -30.41
CA GLN A 35 15.22 0.09 -31.77
C GLN A 35 14.42 -0.79 -32.74
N GLN A 36 13.60 -1.71 -32.23
CA GLN A 36 12.79 -2.63 -33.02
C GLN A 36 11.42 -2.05 -33.37
N PHE A 37 10.99 -0.98 -32.70
CA PHE A 37 9.68 -0.35 -32.93
C PHE A 37 9.39 -0.03 -34.40
N PRO A 38 10.30 0.58 -35.17
CA PRO A 38 10.02 0.93 -36.56
C PRO A 38 9.73 -0.31 -37.41
N GLY A 39 10.46 -1.41 -37.20
CA GLY A 39 10.18 -2.69 -37.85
C GLY A 39 8.83 -3.28 -37.45
N LYS A 40 8.46 -3.18 -36.17
CA LYS A 40 7.16 -3.62 -35.67
C LYS A 40 6.01 -2.80 -36.25
N LEU A 41 6.15 -1.49 -36.27
CA LEU A 41 5.21 -0.56 -36.91
C LEU A 41 5.04 -0.87 -38.41
N GLN A 42 6.11 -1.20 -39.12
CA GLN A 42 6.01 -1.62 -40.53
C GLN A 42 5.25 -2.93 -40.71
N SER A 43 5.39 -3.90 -39.81
CA SER A 43 4.63 -5.15 -39.86
C SER A 43 3.17 -5.04 -39.40
N TRP A 44 2.83 -4.00 -38.64
CA TRP A 44 1.48 -3.77 -38.13
C TRP A 44 0.55 -3.23 -39.24
N SER A 45 -0.75 -3.49 -39.15
CA SER A 45 -1.75 -2.89 -40.05
C SER A 45 -3.14 -2.90 -39.41
N LYS A 46 -4.06 -2.03 -39.85
CA LYS A 46 -5.45 -2.06 -39.35
C LYS A 46 -6.17 -3.39 -39.60
N SER A 47 -5.86 -4.06 -40.72
CA SER A 47 -6.40 -5.39 -41.07
C SER A 47 -5.80 -6.55 -40.26
N ASN A 48 -4.69 -6.31 -39.56
CA ASN A 48 -4.09 -7.26 -38.62
C ASN A 48 -3.41 -6.48 -37.49
N PRO A 49 -4.19 -5.90 -36.55
CA PRO A 49 -3.69 -4.93 -35.60
C PRO A 49 -3.08 -5.63 -34.38
N LYS A 50 -2.10 -6.51 -34.62
CA LYS A 50 -1.52 -7.41 -33.62
C LYS A 50 0.01 -7.30 -33.56
N ILE A 51 0.55 -7.16 -32.36
CA ILE A 51 1.98 -7.34 -32.03
C ILE A 51 2.19 -8.71 -31.40
N ASN A 52 1.42 -9.06 -30.35
CA ASN A 52 1.43 -10.40 -29.75
C ASN A 52 0.07 -10.74 -29.10
N ASP A 53 -0.02 -11.90 -28.43
CA ASP A 53 -1.28 -12.36 -27.83
C ASP A 53 -1.70 -11.55 -26.58
N ASP A 54 -0.79 -10.77 -25.98
CA ASP A 54 -1.02 -10.00 -24.77
C ASP A 54 -1.36 -8.52 -25.05
N ASP A 55 -1.66 -8.16 -26.30
CA ASP A 55 -1.93 -6.76 -26.71
C ASP A 55 -3.02 -6.05 -25.91
N ASN A 56 -4.02 -6.78 -25.39
CA ASN A 56 -5.07 -6.17 -24.57
C ASN A 56 -4.57 -5.62 -23.21
N PHE A 57 -3.36 -5.97 -22.77
CA PHE A 57 -2.69 -5.30 -21.63
C PHE A 57 -2.05 -3.96 -22.01
N PHE A 58 -1.97 -3.63 -23.30
CA PHE A 58 -1.29 -2.44 -23.85
C PHE A 58 -2.21 -1.54 -24.68
N ILE A 59 -3.49 -1.91 -24.85
CA ILE A 59 -4.51 -1.09 -25.51
C ILE A 59 -5.31 -0.33 -24.45
N SER A 60 -5.18 1.00 -24.42
CA SER A 60 -6.01 1.87 -23.61
C SER A 60 -7.48 1.71 -23.97
N ARG A 61 -8.33 1.50 -22.96
CA ARG A 61 -9.80 1.39 -23.12
C ARG A 61 -10.55 2.58 -22.54
N VAL A 62 -9.84 3.54 -21.94
CA VAL A 62 -10.36 4.84 -21.54
C VAL A 62 -10.04 5.88 -22.62
N LYS A 63 -11.05 6.67 -23.00
CA LYS A 63 -10.88 7.77 -23.94
C LYS A 63 -10.13 8.93 -23.29
N PRO A 64 -9.07 9.49 -23.92
CA PRO A 64 -8.40 10.68 -23.43
C PRO A 64 -9.37 11.84 -23.19
N LYS A 65 -9.36 12.39 -21.97
CA LYS A 65 -10.18 13.56 -21.62
C LYS A 65 -9.37 14.85 -21.78
N GLN A 66 -10.05 15.93 -22.15
CA GLN A 66 -9.47 17.26 -22.08
C GLN A 66 -9.58 17.84 -20.68
N ARG A 67 -8.60 18.65 -20.30
CA ARG A 67 -8.60 19.37 -19.02
C ARG A 67 -9.06 20.80 -19.20
N PHE A 68 -9.62 21.35 -18.15
CA PHE A 68 -9.96 22.77 -18.06
C PHE A 68 -9.36 23.39 -16.80
N ARG A 69 -9.30 24.71 -16.83
CA ARG A 69 -9.03 25.57 -15.68
C ARG A 69 -10.28 26.38 -15.37
N TYR A 70 -10.41 26.79 -14.11
CA TYR A 70 -11.41 27.76 -13.71
C TYR A 70 -10.89 28.62 -12.57
N THR A 71 -10.51 29.87 -12.88
CA THR A 71 -9.79 30.79 -11.99
C THR A 71 -10.50 31.02 -10.66
N ASP A 72 -11.84 31.13 -10.69
CA ASP A 72 -12.64 31.41 -9.50
C ASP A 72 -12.66 30.24 -8.48
N THR A 73 -12.18 29.06 -8.87
CA THR A 73 -12.01 27.91 -7.96
C THR A 73 -10.55 27.62 -7.66
N GLN A 74 -9.61 28.51 -8.01
CA GLN A 74 -8.20 28.33 -7.67
C GLN A 74 -7.86 28.90 -6.30
N VAL A 75 -6.88 28.26 -5.65
CA VAL A 75 -6.24 28.78 -4.45
C VAL A 75 -5.42 30.03 -4.78
N ARG A 76 -4.63 29.96 -5.88
CA ARG A 76 -3.83 31.07 -6.42
C ARG A 76 -4.55 31.67 -7.63
N THR A 77 -5.10 32.87 -7.47
CA THR A 77 -5.88 33.57 -8.51
C THR A 77 -5.02 34.41 -9.44
N ASP A 78 -3.75 34.61 -9.10
CA ASP A 78 -2.72 35.31 -9.88
C ASP A 78 -2.10 34.44 -10.99
N LEU A 79 -2.36 33.13 -10.97
CA LEU A 79 -1.99 32.22 -12.05
C LEU A 79 -3.00 32.31 -13.20
N THR A 80 -2.53 32.75 -14.36
CA THR A 80 -3.24 32.97 -15.63
C THR A 80 -2.74 32.02 -16.71
N ASP A 81 -3.26 32.09 -17.94
CA ASP A 81 -2.81 31.24 -19.06
C ASP A 81 -1.37 31.50 -19.52
N THR A 82 -0.79 32.65 -19.17
CA THR A 82 0.58 33.03 -19.57
C THR A 82 1.65 32.64 -18.56
N ASN A 83 1.29 32.33 -17.30
CA ASN A 83 2.25 32.02 -16.24
C ASN A 83 1.95 30.71 -15.46
N ASP A 84 0.82 30.05 -15.72
CA ASP A 84 0.51 28.75 -15.11
C ASP A 84 1.37 27.65 -15.72
N LYS A 85 2.41 27.26 -14.98
CA LYS A 85 3.40 26.29 -15.44
C LYS A 85 2.77 24.98 -15.85
N LYS A 86 3.42 24.30 -16.79
CA LYS A 86 3.23 22.88 -17.08
C LYS A 86 4.28 22.06 -16.33
N LEU A 87 4.03 20.75 -16.19
CA LEU A 87 4.98 19.82 -15.59
C LEU A 87 5.01 18.53 -16.40
N LEU A 88 6.16 18.27 -16.98
CA LEU A 88 6.51 16.99 -17.58
C LEU A 88 7.17 16.12 -16.51
N ALA A 89 6.47 15.08 -16.07
CA ALA A 89 7.02 14.03 -15.21
C ALA A 89 7.68 12.99 -16.13
N TRP A 90 8.95 13.19 -16.45
CA TRP A 90 9.70 12.26 -17.29
C TRP A 90 10.38 11.20 -16.41
N LEU A 91 9.53 10.38 -15.79
CA LEU A 91 9.88 9.51 -14.68
C LEU A 91 9.49 8.06 -15.00
N PRO A 92 10.28 7.06 -14.57
CA PRO A 92 9.89 5.67 -14.70
C PRO A 92 8.72 5.35 -13.77
N TRP A 93 7.78 4.53 -14.24
CA TRP A 93 6.72 3.98 -13.40
C TRP A 93 7.18 2.67 -12.75
N ASN A 94 7.06 2.55 -11.42
CA ASN A 94 7.42 1.38 -10.64
C ASN A 94 8.83 0.84 -11.01
N VAL A 95 9.08 -0.46 -10.89
CA VAL A 95 10.30 -1.13 -11.40
C VAL A 95 10.15 -1.53 -12.88
N PRO A 96 11.23 -1.58 -13.68
CA PRO A 96 11.14 -1.89 -15.12
C PRO A 96 10.54 -3.26 -15.44
N SER A 97 10.69 -4.25 -14.56
CA SER A 97 10.14 -5.60 -14.76
C SER A 97 8.61 -5.69 -14.60
N LYS A 98 7.98 -4.65 -14.05
CA LYS A 98 6.54 -4.60 -13.74
C LYS A 98 5.86 -3.42 -14.41
N ASN A 99 6.47 -2.23 -14.30
CA ASN A 99 5.89 -0.95 -14.71
C ASN A 99 4.43 -0.87 -14.18
N ALA A 100 3.48 -0.38 -14.96
CA ALA A 100 2.08 -0.23 -14.58
C ALA A 100 1.21 -1.45 -14.91
N LEU A 101 1.79 -2.62 -15.24
CA LEU A 101 1.01 -3.83 -15.40
C LEU A 101 0.37 -4.25 -14.06
N PRO A 102 -0.82 -4.88 -14.08
CA PRO A 102 -1.45 -5.39 -12.86
C PRO A 102 -0.51 -6.33 -12.10
N ASP A 103 -0.47 -6.21 -10.78
CA ASP A 103 0.40 -6.98 -9.89
C ASP A 103 -0.36 -7.46 -8.64
N GLY A 104 0.14 -8.52 -8.00
CA GLY A 104 -0.35 -9.02 -6.71
C GLY A 104 0.36 -8.39 -5.51
N VAL A 105 1.21 -7.36 -5.73
CA VAL A 105 1.94 -6.65 -4.68
C VAL A 105 1.26 -5.34 -4.33
N PHE A 106 0.88 -5.19 -3.07
CA PHE A 106 0.23 -4.00 -2.52
C PHE A 106 1.10 -2.74 -2.65
N ASP A 107 2.40 -2.85 -2.32
CA ASP A 107 3.36 -1.76 -2.46
C ASP A 107 3.81 -1.58 -3.91
N SER A 108 2.87 -1.15 -4.75
CA SER A 108 3.07 -0.78 -6.15
C SER A 108 2.84 0.72 -6.32
N GLU A 109 3.38 1.29 -7.39
CA GLU A 109 3.19 2.71 -7.66
C GLU A 109 1.73 3.03 -8.02
N VAL A 110 1.14 3.98 -7.28
CA VAL A 110 -0.25 4.45 -7.41
C VAL A 110 -0.30 5.99 -7.41
N PHE A 111 0.53 6.61 -8.23
CA PHE A 111 0.59 8.07 -8.34
C PHE A 111 -0.81 8.68 -8.52
N SER A 112 -1.09 9.78 -7.81
CA SER A 112 -2.43 10.35 -7.70
C SER A 112 -2.46 11.88 -7.70
N MET A 113 -1.33 12.56 -7.95
CA MET A 113 -1.26 14.04 -8.05
C MET A 113 -1.42 14.53 -9.50
N TRP A 114 -2.24 13.83 -10.29
CA TRP A 114 -2.56 14.16 -11.69
C TRP A 114 -3.01 15.61 -11.95
N PRO A 115 -3.70 16.32 -11.02
CA PRO A 115 -4.05 17.72 -11.23
C PRO A 115 -2.85 18.64 -11.51
N TYR A 116 -1.64 18.25 -11.11
CA TYR A 116 -0.41 19.04 -11.27
C TYR A 116 0.56 18.46 -12.31
N VAL A 117 0.34 17.25 -12.82
CA VAL A 117 1.15 16.68 -13.92
C VAL A 117 0.48 17.02 -15.24
N THR A 118 1.23 17.55 -16.21
CA THR A 118 0.68 17.87 -17.53
C THR A 118 1.10 16.93 -18.62
N HIS A 119 2.16 16.15 -18.41
CA HIS A 119 2.60 15.07 -19.28
C HIS A 119 3.33 14.03 -18.45
N TRP A 120 3.11 12.75 -18.71
CA TRP A 120 3.91 11.66 -18.14
C TRP A 120 4.77 11.01 -19.22
N GLY A 121 6.08 11.19 -19.16
CA GLY A 121 7.00 10.46 -20.01
C GLY A 121 7.45 9.21 -19.28
N ASP A 122 6.99 8.03 -19.71
CA ASP A 122 7.29 6.80 -18.98
C ASP A 122 8.70 6.29 -19.31
N TRP A 123 9.66 6.70 -18.47
CA TRP A 123 11.09 6.57 -18.75
C TRP A 123 11.58 5.13 -18.92
N ASN A 124 11.04 4.19 -18.13
CA ASN A 124 11.41 2.77 -18.23
C ASN A 124 10.54 2.01 -19.25
N CYS A 125 9.80 2.74 -20.11
CA CYS A 125 8.97 2.21 -21.15
C CYS A 125 9.55 2.53 -22.54
N GLY A 126 10.14 1.52 -23.18
CA GLY A 126 10.76 1.66 -24.49
C GLY A 126 9.81 2.18 -25.57
N LEU A 127 10.38 2.80 -26.61
CA LEU A 127 9.65 3.44 -27.69
C LEU A 127 8.61 2.47 -28.30
N GLY A 128 7.33 2.89 -28.31
CA GLY A 128 6.28 2.24 -29.08
C GLY A 128 5.38 1.24 -28.36
N ARG A 129 5.48 1.05 -27.03
CA ARG A 129 4.52 0.22 -26.30
C ARG A 129 4.43 0.62 -24.83
N ILE A 130 3.25 1.00 -24.33
CA ILE A 130 2.98 1.47 -22.96
C ILE A 130 1.88 0.62 -22.33
N PRO A 131 1.96 0.20 -21.05
CA PRO A 131 0.86 -0.51 -20.39
C PRO A 131 -0.44 0.30 -20.40
N ALA A 132 -1.53 -0.38 -20.74
CA ALA A 132 -2.86 0.23 -20.83
C ALA A 132 -3.34 0.79 -19.50
N ALA A 133 -2.95 0.18 -18.37
CA ALA A 133 -3.37 0.65 -17.05
C ALA A 133 -2.85 2.06 -16.72
N LEU A 134 -1.61 2.40 -17.11
CA LEU A 134 -1.09 3.77 -16.97
C LEU A 134 -1.84 4.74 -17.88
N LEU A 135 -2.02 4.35 -19.15
CA LEU A 135 -2.79 5.13 -20.12
C LEU A 135 -4.21 5.39 -19.62
N ASP A 136 -4.91 4.37 -19.14
CA ASP A 136 -6.29 4.47 -18.66
C ASP A 136 -6.40 5.46 -17.48
N ALA A 137 -5.47 5.39 -16.52
CA ALA A 137 -5.43 6.30 -15.37
C ALA A 137 -5.11 7.75 -15.80
N ALA A 138 -4.13 7.92 -16.69
CA ALA A 138 -3.71 9.22 -17.19
C ALA A 138 -4.79 9.88 -18.08
N HIS A 139 -5.37 9.13 -19.02
CA HIS A 139 -6.47 9.57 -19.90
C HIS A 139 -7.71 10.00 -19.13
N LYS A 140 -8.06 9.26 -18.07
CA LYS A 140 -9.14 9.63 -17.14
C LYS A 140 -8.90 11.04 -16.57
N ASN A 141 -7.64 11.35 -16.24
CA ASN A 141 -7.23 12.65 -15.71
C ASN A 141 -6.85 13.67 -16.80
N GLY A 142 -6.90 13.30 -18.08
CA GLY A 142 -6.51 14.16 -19.20
C GLY A 142 -5.03 14.53 -19.24
N VAL A 143 -4.18 13.59 -18.84
CA VAL A 143 -2.72 13.68 -18.89
C VAL A 143 -2.22 12.80 -20.03
N PRO A 144 -1.51 13.36 -21.03
CA PRO A 144 -0.88 12.57 -22.08
C PRO A 144 0.30 11.74 -21.55
N VAL A 145 0.51 10.57 -22.15
CA VAL A 145 1.61 9.67 -21.84
C VAL A 145 2.45 9.37 -23.08
N SER A 146 3.77 9.54 -22.98
CA SER A 146 4.72 9.19 -24.03
C SER A 146 5.64 8.03 -23.64
N SER A 147 6.01 7.24 -24.64
CA SER A 147 7.08 6.22 -24.52
C SER A 147 8.45 6.85 -24.82
N VAL A 148 9.55 6.22 -24.41
CA VAL A 148 10.87 6.87 -24.42
C VAL A 148 11.91 6.08 -25.22
N ALA A 149 12.52 6.75 -26.19
CA ALA A 149 13.73 6.29 -26.85
C ALA A 149 14.96 6.67 -25.99
N GLY A 150 15.46 5.73 -25.20
CA GLY A 150 16.71 5.86 -24.43
C GLY A 150 17.95 5.76 -25.32
N ILE A 151 18.23 6.79 -26.13
CA ILE A 151 19.39 6.79 -27.03
C ILE A 151 20.64 7.11 -26.21
N PRO A 152 21.69 6.28 -26.24
CA PRO A 152 22.89 6.51 -25.42
C PRO A 152 23.68 7.75 -25.82
N TYR A 153 24.35 8.35 -24.84
CA TYR A 153 25.29 9.45 -25.04
C TYR A 153 26.43 9.08 -25.99
N GLY A 154 26.66 9.90 -27.03
CA GLY A 154 27.85 9.81 -27.89
C GLY A 154 27.57 9.77 -29.39
N GLY A 155 28.32 8.95 -30.13
CA GLY A 155 28.08 8.77 -31.57
C GLY A 155 26.82 7.96 -31.84
N LEU A 156 25.99 8.36 -32.80
CA LEU A 156 24.79 7.61 -33.15
C LEU A 156 25.17 6.22 -33.68
N SER A 157 24.91 5.19 -32.87
CA SER A 157 25.24 3.79 -33.23
C SER A 157 24.50 3.33 -34.50
N GLY A 158 25.05 2.34 -35.22
CA GLY A 158 24.44 1.82 -36.44
C GLY A 158 23.02 1.26 -36.26
N ALA A 159 22.73 0.64 -35.11
CA ALA A 159 21.39 0.14 -34.78
C ALA A 159 20.38 1.28 -34.59
N TRP A 160 20.74 2.30 -33.79
CA TRP A 160 19.90 3.49 -33.62
C TRP A 160 19.76 4.30 -34.92
N SER A 161 20.84 4.47 -35.68
CA SER A 161 20.82 5.15 -36.98
C SER A 161 19.82 4.49 -37.93
N SER A 162 19.86 3.16 -38.05
CA SER A 162 18.93 2.40 -38.88
C SER A 162 17.48 2.53 -38.38
N ALA A 163 17.26 2.39 -37.06
CA ALA A 163 15.93 2.50 -36.47
C ALA A 163 15.30 3.88 -36.70
N LEU A 164 16.04 4.96 -36.41
CA LEU A 164 15.54 6.33 -36.58
C LEU A 164 15.32 6.68 -38.06
N GLU A 165 16.21 6.25 -38.97
CA GLU A 165 16.01 6.46 -40.41
C GLU A 165 14.79 5.68 -40.95
N GLN A 166 14.56 4.47 -40.44
CA GLN A 166 13.35 3.69 -40.75
C GLN A 166 12.08 4.33 -40.19
N LEU A 167 12.12 4.85 -38.97
CA LEU A 167 10.99 5.57 -38.38
C LEU A 167 10.65 6.82 -39.19
N ALA A 168 11.66 7.63 -39.50
CA ALA A 168 11.50 8.88 -40.23
C ALA A 168 11.01 8.70 -41.68
N THR A 169 11.06 7.48 -42.23
CA THR A 169 10.55 7.13 -43.57
C THR A 169 9.26 6.30 -43.51
N THR A 170 8.72 6.07 -42.32
CA THR A 170 7.45 5.35 -42.14
C THR A 170 6.28 6.26 -42.54
N ASP A 171 5.24 5.66 -43.15
CA ASP A 171 3.98 6.35 -43.42
C ASP A 171 3.38 6.91 -42.13
N VAL A 172 3.23 8.24 -42.09
CA VAL A 172 2.69 8.99 -40.96
C VAL A 172 1.28 8.54 -40.60
N GLN A 173 0.45 8.19 -41.58
CA GLN A 173 -0.92 7.70 -41.32
C GLN A 173 -0.89 6.34 -40.61
N LYS A 174 0.12 5.52 -40.90
CA LYS A 174 0.35 4.25 -40.22
C LYS A 174 0.77 4.44 -38.78
N ALA A 175 1.71 5.37 -38.53
CA ALA A 175 2.12 5.74 -37.18
C ALA A 175 0.94 6.29 -36.36
N ALA A 176 0.18 7.24 -36.92
CA ALA A 176 -1.01 7.81 -36.29
C ALA A 176 -2.07 6.74 -35.99
N ALA A 177 -2.30 5.81 -36.93
CA ALA A 177 -3.24 4.70 -36.72
C ALA A 177 -2.78 3.75 -35.59
N TYR A 178 -1.49 3.45 -35.51
CA TYR A 178 -0.92 2.62 -34.45
C TYR A 178 -1.09 3.29 -33.08
N MET A 179 -0.71 4.56 -32.98
CA MET A 179 -0.82 5.34 -31.74
C MET A 179 -2.28 5.48 -31.30
N ASN A 180 -3.21 5.76 -32.22
CA ASN A 180 -4.64 5.81 -31.90
C ASN A 180 -5.20 4.45 -31.46
N TYR A 181 -4.72 3.33 -32.01
CA TYR A 181 -5.19 1.99 -31.67
C TYR A 181 -4.74 1.54 -30.28
N PHE A 182 -3.47 1.75 -29.94
CA PHE A 182 -2.94 1.41 -28.59
C PHE A 182 -3.25 2.51 -27.56
N GLY A 183 -3.44 3.75 -28.01
CA GLY A 183 -3.93 4.87 -27.23
C GLY A 183 -2.86 5.79 -26.63
N TYR A 184 -1.56 5.64 -26.92
CA TYR A 184 -0.54 6.51 -26.32
C TYR A 184 -0.37 7.85 -27.07
N ASP A 185 0.04 8.89 -26.35
CA ASP A 185 -0.16 10.29 -26.74
C ASP A 185 1.11 10.99 -27.25
N GLY A 186 2.21 10.25 -27.40
CA GLY A 186 3.46 10.86 -27.83
C GLY A 186 4.64 9.91 -27.90
N LEU A 187 5.70 10.41 -28.54
CA LEU A 187 7.02 9.79 -28.60
C LEU A 187 8.04 10.73 -27.95
N GLY A 188 8.75 10.20 -26.96
CA GLY A 188 9.82 10.88 -26.22
C GLY A 188 11.20 10.41 -26.67
N TYR A 189 12.17 11.33 -26.72
CA TYR A 189 13.53 11.05 -27.15
C TYR A 189 14.55 11.56 -26.14
N ASN A 190 15.27 10.65 -25.48
CA ASN A 190 16.52 11.00 -24.79
C ASN A 190 17.62 11.18 -25.85
N SER A 191 17.57 12.30 -26.57
CA SER A 191 18.44 12.63 -27.69
C SER A 191 19.81 13.10 -27.21
N GLU A 192 20.70 12.13 -26.95
CA GLU A 192 22.07 12.37 -26.49
C GLU A 192 23.13 11.97 -27.53
N TYR A 193 22.85 12.15 -28.82
CA TYR A 193 23.71 11.62 -29.88
C TYR A 193 24.26 12.67 -30.85
N SER A 194 25.38 12.33 -31.49
CA SER A 194 25.98 13.07 -32.60
C SER A 194 26.00 12.23 -33.89
N GLU A 195 25.55 12.83 -35.00
CA GLU A 195 25.61 12.28 -36.36
C GLU A 195 26.91 12.72 -37.06
N TYR A 196 28.05 12.10 -36.74
CA TYR A 196 29.36 12.55 -37.22
C TYR A 196 29.42 12.73 -38.75
N PHE A 197 28.78 11.82 -39.50
CA PHE A 197 28.70 11.83 -40.96
C PHE A 197 27.25 12.02 -41.41
N GLY A 198 26.91 13.20 -41.94
CA GLY A 198 25.55 13.51 -42.43
C GLY A 198 24.96 14.84 -41.98
N GLY A 199 25.62 15.53 -41.03
CA GLY A 199 25.27 16.89 -40.62
C GLY A 199 23.81 17.03 -40.17
N GLY A 200 23.28 16.09 -39.41
CA GLY A 200 21.90 16.11 -38.89
C GLY A 200 20.84 15.57 -39.84
N ARG A 201 21.21 14.79 -40.87
CA ARG A 201 20.27 14.25 -41.86
C ARG A 201 19.15 13.45 -41.19
N ILE A 202 19.48 12.57 -40.25
CA ILE A 202 18.49 11.70 -39.60
C ILE A 202 17.63 12.52 -38.64
N THR A 203 18.25 13.38 -37.84
CA THR A 203 17.54 14.27 -36.90
C THR A 203 16.52 15.16 -37.62
N ARG A 204 16.88 15.78 -38.75
CA ARG A 204 15.94 16.58 -39.55
C ARG A 204 14.81 15.76 -40.16
N LYS A 205 15.11 14.58 -40.72
CA LYS A 205 14.06 13.69 -41.24
C LYS A 205 13.09 13.27 -40.13
N LEU A 206 13.60 12.96 -38.94
CA LEU A 206 12.79 12.59 -37.79
C LEU A 206 11.92 13.75 -37.30
N ARG A 207 12.48 14.96 -37.24
CA ARG A 207 11.73 16.20 -36.98
C ARG A 207 10.60 16.38 -37.99
N ASP A 208 10.89 16.29 -39.29
CA ASP A 208 9.90 16.48 -40.36
C ASP A 208 8.78 15.44 -40.26
N PHE A 209 9.13 14.18 -39.98
CA PHE A 209 8.17 13.13 -39.67
C PHE A 209 7.25 13.51 -38.49
N HIS A 210 7.79 14.06 -37.40
CA HIS A 210 7.00 14.49 -36.26
C HIS A 210 6.11 15.70 -36.54
N VAL A 211 6.54 16.63 -37.40
CA VAL A 211 5.66 17.72 -37.87
C VAL A 211 4.41 17.16 -38.55
N ASP A 212 4.61 16.20 -39.45
CA ASP A 212 3.51 15.58 -40.18
C ASP A 212 2.65 14.69 -39.27
N LEU A 213 3.28 13.96 -38.34
CA LEU A 213 2.57 13.15 -37.35
C LEU A 213 1.69 14.00 -36.43
N ASN A 214 2.20 15.13 -35.93
CA ASN A 214 1.42 16.07 -35.13
C ASN A 214 0.17 16.54 -35.87
N LYS A 215 0.28 16.86 -37.17
CA LYS A 215 -0.85 17.27 -38.02
C LYS A 215 -1.86 16.13 -38.20
N ALA A 216 -1.37 14.89 -38.35
CA ALA A 216 -2.23 13.73 -38.55
C ALA A 216 -3.02 13.31 -37.30
N ILE A 217 -2.42 13.43 -36.11
CA ILE A 217 -2.99 12.87 -34.87
C ILE A 217 -3.79 13.87 -34.03
N ARG A 218 -3.43 15.16 -34.01
CA ARG A 218 -4.13 16.18 -33.20
C ARG A 218 -5.65 16.24 -33.42
N PRO A 219 -6.19 16.01 -34.64
CA PRO A 219 -7.64 15.97 -34.84
C PRO A 219 -8.34 14.84 -34.06
N THR A 220 -7.67 13.72 -33.79
CA THR A 220 -8.23 12.56 -33.08
C THR A 220 -7.79 12.49 -31.62
N ASN A 221 -6.59 13.00 -31.32
CA ASN A 221 -6.03 13.06 -29.98
C ASN A 221 -5.54 14.50 -29.68
N PRO A 222 -6.38 15.36 -29.07
CA PRO A 222 -6.05 16.76 -28.85
C PRO A 222 -5.07 16.98 -27.69
N ILE A 223 -4.73 15.96 -26.91
CA ILE A 223 -3.73 16.05 -25.83
C ILE A 223 -2.34 15.58 -26.29
N TYR A 224 -2.19 15.21 -27.56
CA TYR A 224 -0.95 14.67 -28.12
C TYR A 224 0.26 15.60 -27.94
N GLU A 225 1.37 15.03 -27.49
CA GLU A 225 2.60 15.77 -27.21
C GLU A 225 3.86 14.88 -27.38
N ASN A 226 4.74 15.25 -28.32
CA ASN A 226 6.07 14.65 -28.44
C ASN A 226 7.08 15.39 -27.56
N ILE A 227 8.05 14.67 -27.00
CA ILE A 227 9.09 15.23 -26.12
C ILE A 227 10.48 14.98 -26.72
N TRP A 228 11.30 16.03 -26.72
CA TRP A 228 12.70 15.97 -27.16
C TRP A 228 13.63 16.47 -26.05
N TYR A 229 14.59 15.65 -25.62
CA TYR A 229 15.65 16.10 -24.74
C TYR A 229 16.57 17.04 -25.53
N ASP A 230 16.79 18.26 -25.02
CA ASP A 230 17.63 19.28 -25.64
C ASP A 230 19.12 18.97 -25.50
N GLY A 231 19.51 17.79 -25.97
CA GLY A 231 20.88 17.35 -26.12
C GLY A 231 21.35 17.41 -27.55
N THR A 232 20.64 16.75 -28.47
CA THR A 232 20.95 16.79 -29.90
C THR A 232 20.20 17.94 -30.58
N ASN A 233 20.95 18.82 -31.24
CA ASN A 233 20.42 19.93 -32.03
C ASN A 233 20.12 19.54 -33.49
N ASP A 234 19.56 20.46 -34.28
CA ASP A 234 19.09 20.23 -35.67
C ASP A 234 20.22 19.88 -36.67
N LYS A 235 21.48 20.09 -36.26
CA LYS A 235 22.67 19.67 -37.02
C LYS A 235 23.17 18.28 -36.63
N GLY A 236 22.43 17.55 -35.78
CA GLY A 236 22.81 16.24 -35.26
C GLY A 236 24.08 16.33 -34.42
N ARG A 237 24.20 17.34 -33.57
CA ARG A 237 25.34 17.55 -32.65
C ARG A 237 24.83 17.71 -31.24
N ILE A 238 25.55 17.12 -30.28
CA ILE A 238 25.28 17.32 -28.86
C ILE A 238 25.67 18.75 -28.49
N SER A 239 24.75 19.49 -27.87
CA SER A 239 24.90 20.92 -27.56
C SER A 239 23.96 21.33 -26.42
N PHE A 240 24.29 20.95 -25.18
CA PHE A 240 23.48 21.25 -24.00
C PHE A 240 23.55 22.71 -23.55
N ASP A 241 22.58 23.13 -22.72
CA ASP A 241 22.65 24.34 -21.89
C ASP A 241 22.72 25.67 -22.64
N HIS A 242 22.12 25.73 -23.84
CA HIS A 242 22.06 26.94 -24.67
C HIS A 242 20.65 27.51 -24.84
N GLY A 243 19.67 27.00 -24.09
CA GLY A 243 18.26 27.42 -24.17
C GLY A 243 17.68 27.21 -25.57
N LEU A 244 16.56 27.88 -25.87
CA LEU A 244 16.01 27.89 -27.23
C LEU A 244 16.79 28.89 -28.09
N ASN A 245 17.29 28.44 -29.24
CA ASN A 245 18.09 29.25 -30.16
C ASN A 245 18.02 28.70 -31.61
N GLU A 246 18.80 29.30 -32.52
CA GLU A 246 18.88 28.92 -33.94
C GLU A 246 19.19 27.43 -34.21
N TYR A 247 19.81 26.71 -33.26
CA TYR A 247 20.20 25.32 -33.46
C TYR A 247 19.11 24.31 -33.09
N ASN A 248 18.14 24.67 -32.25
CA ASN A 248 17.06 23.77 -31.82
C ASN A 248 15.64 24.33 -32.07
N LYS A 249 15.49 25.60 -32.51
CA LYS A 249 14.18 26.21 -32.78
C LYS A 249 13.36 25.48 -33.83
N SER A 250 13.98 24.83 -34.81
CA SER A 250 13.28 24.01 -35.81
C SER A 250 12.75 22.70 -35.22
N ILE A 251 13.45 22.11 -34.24
CA ILE A 251 12.99 20.91 -33.51
C ILE A 251 11.81 21.26 -32.60
N PHE A 252 11.85 22.43 -31.94
CA PHE A 252 10.68 22.94 -31.24
C PHE A 252 9.55 23.19 -32.25
N GLY A 253 9.88 23.88 -33.34
CA GLY A 253 9.02 24.11 -34.50
C GLY A 253 8.13 25.34 -34.32
N ALA A 254 8.10 26.21 -35.34
CA ALA A 254 7.20 27.36 -35.37
C ALA A 254 5.73 26.92 -35.41
N LYS A 255 4.81 27.84 -35.09
CA LYS A 255 3.37 27.59 -35.14
C LYS A 255 2.94 26.97 -36.48
N GLY A 256 2.19 25.87 -36.41
CA GLY A 256 1.74 25.09 -37.57
C GLY A 256 2.79 24.10 -38.13
N SER A 257 4.02 24.12 -37.61
CA SER A 257 5.09 23.17 -37.91
C SER A 257 5.77 22.67 -36.63
N GLU A 258 5.01 22.50 -35.55
CA GLU A 258 5.54 21.99 -34.28
C GLU A 258 6.01 20.54 -34.48
N ALA A 259 7.20 20.19 -34.01
CA ALA A 259 7.69 18.80 -34.04
C ALA A 259 7.66 18.17 -32.63
N ALA A 260 8.36 18.74 -31.66
CA ALA A 260 8.38 18.26 -30.28
C ALA A 260 8.53 19.42 -29.27
N ASN A 261 8.04 19.23 -28.06
CA ASN A 261 8.32 20.10 -26.93
C ASN A 261 9.70 19.77 -26.33
N LEU A 262 10.42 20.78 -25.85
CA LEU A 262 11.80 20.63 -25.41
C LEU A 262 11.89 20.39 -23.91
N PHE A 263 12.65 19.38 -23.50
CA PHE A 263 13.14 19.22 -22.14
C PHE A 263 14.59 19.71 -22.09
N PHE A 264 14.84 20.83 -21.43
CA PHE A 264 16.18 21.39 -21.29
C PHE A 264 17.05 20.54 -20.36
N ASN A 265 18.33 20.45 -20.72
CA ASN A 265 19.37 19.96 -19.81
C ASN A 265 19.49 20.88 -18.57
N TYR A 266 20.19 20.41 -17.56
CA TYR A 266 20.01 20.89 -16.19
C TYR A 266 20.69 22.23 -15.84
N ASN A 267 21.44 22.88 -16.74
CA ASN A 267 22.09 24.18 -16.46
C ASN A 267 21.35 25.38 -17.08
N TRP A 268 20.02 25.33 -17.09
CA TRP A 268 19.14 26.38 -17.63
C TRP A 268 19.08 27.66 -16.77
N ASN A 269 19.62 27.64 -15.55
CA ASN A 269 19.33 28.63 -14.50
C ASN A 269 20.10 29.96 -14.60
N SER A 270 20.06 30.56 -15.79
CA SER A 270 20.55 31.90 -16.10
C SER A 270 19.38 32.80 -16.53
N SER A 271 19.22 33.96 -15.89
CA SER A 271 18.18 34.93 -16.24
C SER A 271 18.23 35.34 -17.71
N THR A 272 19.42 35.55 -18.26
CA THR A 272 19.61 35.89 -19.68
C THR A 272 19.20 34.74 -20.59
N LEU A 273 19.54 33.50 -20.22
CA LEU A 273 19.20 32.32 -21.01
C LEU A 273 17.68 32.10 -21.08
N LEU A 274 17.01 32.23 -19.93
CA LEU A 274 15.55 32.10 -19.84
C LEU A 274 14.84 33.23 -20.59
N GLN A 275 15.33 34.47 -20.48
CA GLN A 275 14.78 35.61 -21.22
C GLN A 275 14.88 35.40 -22.73
N ASN A 276 16.08 35.07 -23.24
CA ASN A 276 16.29 34.80 -24.66
C ASN A 276 15.43 33.63 -25.16
N THR A 277 15.23 32.60 -24.33
CA THR A 277 14.37 31.46 -24.64
C THR A 277 12.91 31.89 -24.83
N VAL A 278 12.41 32.75 -23.94
CA VAL A 278 11.03 33.29 -24.03
C VAL A 278 10.87 34.13 -25.29
N GLU A 279 11.79 35.06 -25.55
CA GLU A 279 11.75 35.93 -26.73
C GLU A 279 11.80 35.11 -28.03
N MET A 280 12.67 34.11 -28.10
CA MET A 280 12.78 33.24 -29.28
C MET A 280 11.51 32.39 -29.48
N ALA A 281 10.90 31.89 -28.41
CA ALA A 281 9.64 31.13 -28.50
C ALA A 281 8.50 32.04 -29.00
N GLU A 282 8.43 33.27 -28.51
CA GLU A 282 7.46 34.29 -28.97
C GLU A 282 7.70 34.67 -30.44
N GLU A 283 8.96 34.81 -30.88
CA GLU A 283 9.32 35.13 -32.28
C GLU A 283 8.76 34.09 -33.27
N ILE A 284 8.77 32.80 -32.90
CA ILE A 284 8.25 31.71 -33.74
C ILE A 284 6.78 31.34 -33.43
N GLU A 285 6.08 32.23 -32.71
CA GLU A 285 4.68 32.10 -32.29
C GLU A 285 4.36 30.83 -31.48
N ARG A 286 5.31 30.37 -30.65
CA ARG A 286 5.13 29.23 -29.74
C ARG A 286 4.97 29.69 -28.30
N ASN A 287 4.20 28.93 -27.52
CA ASN A 287 4.04 29.20 -26.10
C ASN A 287 5.34 28.79 -25.35
N PRO A 288 6.03 29.69 -24.64
CA PRO A 288 7.21 29.34 -23.85
C PRO A 288 6.93 28.29 -22.77
N LEU A 289 5.67 28.13 -22.34
CA LEU A 289 5.25 27.10 -21.39
C LEU A 289 5.29 25.68 -21.97
N ASP A 290 5.52 25.51 -23.28
CA ASP A 290 5.78 24.22 -23.91
C ASP A 290 7.27 23.78 -23.80
N ILE A 291 8.09 24.56 -23.09
CA ILE A 291 9.49 24.26 -22.81
C ILE A 291 9.63 23.88 -21.33
N TYR A 292 10.28 22.76 -21.06
CA TYR A 292 10.42 22.20 -19.72
C TYR A 292 11.86 22.35 -19.21
N ALA A 293 12.06 23.20 -18.21
CA ALA A 293 13.34 23.36 -17.54
C ALA A 293 13.66 22.12 -16.71
N GLY A 294 14.70 21.36 -17.10
CA GLY A 294 15.02 20.07 -16.51
C GLY A 294 15.54 20.17 -15.08
N ILE A 295 14.99 19.34 -14.20
CA ILE A 295 15.40 19.13 -12.82
C ILE A 295 15.78 17.68 -12.68
N ASN A 296 17.06 17.41 -12.40
CA ASN A 296 17.51 16.08 -12.06
C ASN A 296 17.39 15.89 -10.56
N MET A 297 16.38 15.12 -10.14
CA MET A 297 16.10 14.84 -8.75
C MET A 297 17.15 13.91 -8.11
N GLN A 298 17.80 13.03 -8.87
CA GLN A 298 18.80 12.10 -8.35
C GLN A 298 20.16 12.78 -8.15
N GLY A 299 20.63 13.54 -9.14
CA GLY A 299 21.92 14.25 -9.07
C GLY A 299 21.83 15.64 -8.42
N GLY A 300 20.62 16.13 -8.14
CA GLY A 300 20.39 17.43 -7.52
C GLY A 300 20.66 18.62 -8.45
N GLU A 301 20.57 18.44 -9.77
CA GLU A 301 20.78 19.50 -10.76
C GLU A 301 19.52 20.39 -10.96
N PRO A 302 19.68 21.70 -11.24
CA PRO A 302 20.93 22.47 -11.29
C PRO A 302 21.68 22.45 -9.95
N ARG A 303 22.99 22.15 -9.93
CA ARG A 303 23.75 21.96 -8.67
C ARG A 303 24.05 23.27 -7.95
N THR A 304 24.23 24.34 -8.71
CA THR A 304 24.60 25.67 -8.22
C THR A 304 23.59 26.70 -8.68
N GLY A 305 23.55 27.86 -8.02
CA GLY A 305 22.66 28.96 -8.40
C GLY A 305 21.21 28.76 -7.95
N SER A 306 20.33 29.61 -8.50
CA SER A 306 18.89 29.57 -8.18
C SER A 306 18.17 28.50 -8.98
N ARG A 307 17.10 27.93 -8.41
CA ARG A 307 16.23 26.94 -9.07
C ARG A 307 14.81 27.49 -9.15
N TRP A 308 13.93 27.08 -8.25
CA TRP A 308 12.53 27.49 -8.19
C TRP A 308 12.37 29.00 -7.99
N THR A 309 13.26 29.62 -7.19
CA THR A 309 13.27 31.08 -6.95
C THR A 309 13.50 31.91 -8.21
N LEU A 310 14.18 31.34 -9.21
CA LEU A 310 14.38 31.94 -10.52
C LEU A 310 13.26 31.53 -11.49
N LEU A 311 13.00 30.22 -11.61
CA LEU A 311 12.05 29.68 -12.59
C LEU A 311 10.64 30.25 -12.43
N LYS A 312 10.19 30.55 -11.21
CA LYS A 312 8.88 31.16 -10.95
C LYS A 312 8.65 32.48 -11.71
N ASN A 313 9.70 33.19 -12.07
CA ASN A 313 9.62 34.50 -12.72
C ASN A 313 9.53 34.43 -14.26
N TYR A 314 9.69 33.24 -14.85
CA TYR A 314 9.66 33.04 -16.30
C TYR A 314 8.51 32.12 -16.70
N PRO A 315 7.85 32.34 -17.85
CA PRO A 315 6.80 31.46 -18.38
C PRO A 315 7.37 30.19 -19.02
N ILE A 316 8.36 29.57 -18.37
CA ILE A 316 8.96 28.28 -18.75
C ILE A 316 8.51 27.23 -17.73
N SER A 317 8.17 26.05 -18.22
CA SER A 317 7.58 24.95 -17.46
C SER A 317 8.61 24.06 -16.78
N ILE A 318 8.16 23.06 -16.03
CA ILE A 318 8.99 22.22 -15.17
C ILE A 318 9.19 20.84 -15.81
N GLY A 319 10.43 20.42 -16.02
CA GLY A 319 10.77 19.06 -16.41
C GLY A 319 11.33 18.29 -15.23
N LEU A 320 10.71 17.20 -14.81
CA LEU A 320 11.26 16.33 -13.77
C LEU A 320 11.89 15.11 -14.40
N TRP A 321 13.16 14.88 -14.06
CA TRP A 321 13.86 13.62 -14.29
C TRP A 321 14.43 13.11 -12.96
N GLY A 322 14.57 11.80 -12.82
CA GLY A 322 15.02 11.19 -11.56
C GLY A 322 16.05 10.12 -11.81
N ALA A 323 15.62 8.94 -12.25
CA ALA A 323 16.51 7.81 -12.46
C ALA A 323 15.99 6.93 -13.60
N HIS A 324 16.80 5.95 -14.01
CA HIS A 324 16.44 5.04 -15.10
C HIS A 324 15.42 3.96 -14.70
N SER A 325 15.47 3.48 -13.46
CA SER A 325 14.74 2.28 -13.06
C SER A 325 13.46 2.56 -12.28
N GLN A 326 13.53 3.42 -11.27
CA GLN A 326 12.43 3.80 -10.37
C GLN A 326 12.51 5.29 -10.09
N ASN A 327 11.38 5.99 -9.98
CA ASN A 327 11.42 7.43 -9.73
C ASN A 327 11.73 7.72 -8.26
N MET A 328 12.28 8.91 -7.98
CA MET A 328 12.79 9.24 -6.64
C MET A 328 11.71 9.25 -5.56
N PHE A 329 10.45 9.57 -5.91
CA PHE A 329 9.33 9.48 -4.96
C PHE A 329 9.05 8.04 -4.61
N PHE A 330 9.14 7.11 -5.55
CA PHE A 330 8.88 5.70 -5.28
C PHE A 330 10.08 5.01 -4.64
N GLU A 331 11.28 5.09 -5.23
CA GLU A 331 12.49 4.36 -4.82
C GLU A 331 12.80 4.48 -3.30
N SER A 332 12.74 5.70 -2.76
CA SER A 332 13.17 6.02 -1.40
C SER A 332 12.02 6.02 -0.36
N ARG A 333 10.86 5.45 -0.67
CA ARG A 333 9.67 5.45 0.21
C ARG A 333 9.81 4.63 1.49
N GLY A 334 10.83 3.78 1.58
CA GLY A 334 11.17 3.01 2.77
C GLY A 334 11.83 3.79 3.90
N GLU A 335 12.04 5.11 3.75
CA GLU A 335 12.74 5.94 4.75
C GLU A 335 12.07 6.01 6.13
N LYS A 336 10.78 5.64 6.22
CA LYS A 336 10.03 5.56 7.49
C LYS A 336 9.80 4.12 7.96
N GLY A 337 10.33 3.12 7.25
CA GLY A 337 10.20 1.69 7.55
C GLY A 337 9.93 0.85 6.30
N SER A 338 10.25 -0.44 6.37
CA SER A 338 10.09 -1.39 5.25
C SER A 338 8.71 -2.06 5.18
N ASP A 339 7.84 -1.84 6.17
CA ASP A 339 6.46 -2.31 6.13
C ASP A 339 5.73 -1.72 4.88
N PRO A 340 5.07 -2.56 4.05
CA PRO A 340 4.43 -2.11 2.82
C PRO A 340 3.42 -0.96 3.00
N GLU A 341 2.66 -0.95 4.09
CA GLU A 341 1.72 0.14 4.35
C GLU A 341 2.44 1.42 4.75
N THR A 342 3.47 1.30 5.58
CA THR A 342 4.36 2.42 5.93
C THR A 342 5.01 3.02 4.69
N GLN A 343 5.47 2.20 3.76
CA GLN A 343 6.02 2.63 2.47
C GLN A 343 4.98 3.39 1.63
N GLN A 344 3.76 2.85 1.51
CA GLN A 344 2.67 3.49 0.76
C GLN A 344 2.19 4.80 1.41
N ARG A 345 2.07 4.85 2.74
CA ARG A 345 1.76 6.09 3.49
C ARG A 345 2.84 7.14 3.28
N THR A 346 4.12 6.74 3.31
CA THR A 346 5.26 7.62 3.07
C THR A 346 5.28 8.15 1.64
N TYR A 347 4.94 7.31 0.65
CA TYR A 347 4.79 7.69 -0.75
C TYR A 347 3.63 8.69 -0.98
N MET A 348 2.49 8.48 -0.34
CA MET A 348 1.38 9.46 -0.37
C MET A 348 1.78 10.79 0.27
N LEU A 349 2.39 10.74 1.45
CA LEU A 349 2.79 11.95 2.18
C LEU A 349 3.79 12.81 1.39
N ARG A 350 4.83 12.20 0.81
CA ARG A 350 5.82 12.95 0.02
C ARG A 350 5.23 13.55 -1.26
N THR A 351 4.35 12.83 -1.96
CA THR A 351 3.75 13.34 -3.20
C THR A 351 2.77 14.47 -2.88
N GLU A 352 1.99 14.36 -1.81
CA GLU A 352 1.16 15.47 -1.31
C GLU A 352 2.02 16.69 -0.94
N ARG A 353 3.15 16.48 -0.24
CA ARG A 353 4.06 17.57 0.13
C ARG A 353 4.73 18.24 -1.07
N TRP A 354 5.12 17.44 -2.05
CA TRP A 354 5.81 17.94 -3.23
C TRP A 354 4.90 18.67 -4.21
N PHE A 355 3.69 18.15 -4.44
CA PHE A 355 2.78 18.70 -5.44
C PHE A 355 1.82 19.74 -4.86
N SER A 356 1.27 19.52 -3.66
CA SER A 356 0.41 20.52 -3.02
C SER A 356 1.24 21.57 -2.29
N SER A 357 1.89 21.20 -1.20
CA SER A 357 2.68 22.11 -0.32
C SER A 357 3.29 21.26 0.77
N GLY A 358 4.47 21.60 1.30
CA GLY A 358 5.08 20.89 2.43
C GLY A 358 4.20 20.82 3.68
N SER A 359 3.28 21.78 3.83
CA SER A 359 2.22 21.75 4.87
C SER A 359 1.05 20.80 4.57
N ARG A 360 1.06 20.16 3.39
CA ARG A 360 -0.03 19.41 2.75
C ARG A 360 -1.27 20.24 2.43
N ASN A 361 -1.33 21.54 2.73
CA ASN A 361 -2.46 22.39 2.35
C ASN A 361 -1.98 23.45 1.33
N PRO A 362 -2.49 23.46 0.09
CA PRO A 362 -2.05 24.42 -0.94
C PRO A 362 -2.36 25.88 -0.57
N VAL A 363 -3.28 26.13 0.37
CA VAL A 363 -3.60 27.48 0.87
C VAL A 363 -2.41 28.11 1.59
N ASN A 364 -1.65 27.32 2.36
CA ASN A 364 -0.48 27.79 3.06
C ASN A 364 0.58 28.25 2.05
N SER A 365 0.87 29.55 2.06
CA SER A 365 1.81 30.19 1.14
C SER A 365 3.23 30.12 1.70
N LEU A 366 3.79 28.92 1.76
CA LEU A 366 5.20 28.71 2.09
C LEU A 366 6.09 29.41 1.06
N GLN A 367 7.22 29.96 1.51
CA GLN A 367 8.15 30.66 0.63
C GLN A 367 8.79 29.68 -0.37
N ILE A 368 8.75 30.02 -1.66
CA ILE A 368 9.51 29.28 -2.68
C ILE A 368 11.00 29.42 -2.35
N ASN A 369 11.63 28.30 -2.01
CA ASN A 369 13.08 28.17 -1.78
C ASN A 369 13.72 27.35 -2.93
N ASN A 370 14.97 26.92 -2.81
CA ASN A 370 15.65 26.10 -3.84
C ASN A 370 15.82 24.62 -3.43
N SER A 371 15.03 24.13 -2.47
CA SER A 371 15.10 22.73 -1.99
C SER A 371 14.74 21.73 -3.09
N LEU A 372 15.46 20.60 -3.13
CA LEU A 372 15.14 19.43 -3.97
C LEU A 372 14.78 18.19 -3.12
N ASN A 373 14.56 18.38 -1.82
CA ASN A 373 14.27 17.27 -0.91
C ASN A 373 12.89 16.66 -1.22
N TYR A 374 12.83 15.41 -1.64
CA TYR A 374 11.58 14.70 -1.91
C TYR A 374 11.22 13.67 -0.82
N ASN A 375 11.90 13.72 0.33
CA ASN A 375 11.54 12.91 1.50
C ASN A 375 10.19 13.37 2.08
N ALA A 376 9.58 12.46 2.83
CA ALA A 376 8.29 12.66 3.45
C ALA A 376 8.31 13.77 4.49
N ASP A 377 9.46 14.18 5.05
CA ASP A 377 9.60 15.25 6.04
C ASP A 377 9.89 16.64 5.44
N ASN A 378 9.71 16.81 4.13
CA ASN A 378 9.90 18.09 3.45
C ASN A 378 8.76 19.10 3.72
N THR A 379 8.63 19.57 4.96
CA THR A 379 7.53 20.43 5.43
C THR A 379 7.58 21.85 4.90
N ASP A 380 8.75 22.32 4.49
CA ASP A 380 8.99 23.75 4.19
C ASP A 380 8.98 24.05 2.69
N PHE A 381 8.74 23.04 1.85
CA PHE A 381 8.68 23.24 0.40
C PHE A 381 7.37 23.87 -0.02
N ALA A 382 7.42 24.85 -0.93
CA ALA A 382 6.22 25.56 -1.38
C ALA A 382 5.20 24.68 -2.11
N GLY A 383 5.65 23.54 -2.65
CA GLY A 383 4.85 22.65 -3.47
C GLY A 383 4.68 23.18 -4.90
N MET A 384 4.29 22.30 -5.82
CA MET A 384 3.99 22.69 -7.20
C MET A 384 2.80 23.65 -7.28
N SER A 385 1.83 23.55 -6.35
CA SER A 385 0.66 24.44 -6.31
C SER A 385 1.00 25.94 -6.17
N ALA A 386 2.22 26.28 -5.74
CA ALA A 386 2.70 27.65 -5.67
C ALA A 386 3.05 28.25 -7.06
N MET A 387 3.23 27.41 -8.09
CA MET A 387 3.63 27.83 -9.44
C MET A 387 2.69 27.36 -10.54
N MET A 388 1.70 26.52 -10.21
CA MET A 388 0.74 26.00 -11.17
C MET A 388 -0.61 25.70 -10.55
N THR A 389 -1.65 25.79 -11.37
CA THR A 389 -3.03 25.50 -10.95
C THR A 389 -3.32 24.00 -10.98
N ALA A 390 -4.13 23.55 -10.03
CA ALA A 390 -4.69 22.21 -10.08
C ALA A 390 -5.70 22.13 -11.24
N ARG A 391 -5.47 21.24 -12.22
CA ARG A 391 -6.32 21.05 -13.41
C ARG A 391 -7.32 19.91 -13.18
N SER A 392 -8.40 19.91 -13.96
CA SER A 392 -9.44 18.87 -13.89
C SER A 392 -9.94 18.49 -15.28
N SER A 393 -10.30 17.22 -15.46
CA SER A 393 -10.96 16.68 -16.67
C SER A 393 -12.48 16.51 -16.51
N MET A 394 -13.02 16.74 -15.31
CA MET A 394 -14.41 16.48 -14.92
C MET A 394 -15.41 17.46 -15.55
N SER A 395 -15.66 17.32 -16.85
CA SER A 395 -16.39 18.29 -17.69
C SER A 395 -17.19 17.71 -18.86
N TRP A 396 -17.35 16.38 -18.94
CA TRP A 396 -18.04 15.73 -20.05
C TRP A 396 -19.58 15.77 -19.89
N ASP A 397 -20.31 15.41 -20.96
CA ASP A 397 -21.76 15.26 -20.89
C ASP A 397 -22.15 13.98 -20.12
N LEU A 398 -22.87 14.17 -19.01
CA LEU A 398 -23.33 13.09 -18.13
C LEU A 398 -24.28 12.09 -18.81
N THR A 399 -24.81 12.37 -20.02
CA THR A 399 -25.54 11.36 -20.79
C THR A 399 -24.64 10.28 -21.39
N GLN A 400 -23.35 10.57 -21.57
CA GLN A 400 -22.38 9.65 -22.17
C GLN A 400 -21.83 8.68 -21.13
N GLU A 401 -21.49 9.19 -19.94
CA GLU A 401 -21.04 8.41 -18.79
C GLU A 401 -21.24 9.22 -17.50
N PRO A 402 -21.48 8.58 -16.35
CA PRO A 402 -21.60 9.29 -15.08
C PRO A 402 -20.23 9.71 -14.51
N LEU A 403 -20.22 10.66 -13.57
CA LEU A 403 -19.08 10.82 -12.67
C LEU A 403 -19.27 9.86 -11.49
N ILE A 404 -18.28 8.99 -11.24
CA ILE A 404 -18.25 8.11 -10.07
C ILE A 404 -16.82 8.08 -9.53
N THR A 405 -16.69 8.21 -8.21
CA THR A 405 -15.46 7.90 -7.48
C THR A 405 -15.82 7.20 -6.18
N TYR A 406 -15.10 6.12 -5.86
CA TYR A 406 -15.10 5.46 -4.56
C TYR A 406 -13.79 5.72 -3.81
N PHE A 407 -12.99 6.68 -4.29
CA PHE A 407 -11.70 7.08 -3.75
C PHE A 407 -10.64 5.95 -3.75
N ASN A 408 -10.74 5.02 -4.71
CA ASN A 408 -9.78 3.94 -4.88
C ASN A 408 -8.48 4.43 -5.55
N LEU A 409 -7.33 4.20 -4.90
CA LEU A 409 -6.00 4.52 -5.43
C LEU A 409 -5.52 3.58 -6.54
N GLY A 410 -6.14 2.40 -6.69
CA GLY A 410 -5.67 1.35 -7.59
C GLY A 410 -4.76 0.32 -6.92
N ASN A 411 -4.72 0.26 -5.59
CA ASN A 411 -4.11 -0.83 -4.82
C ASN A 411 -4.90 -1.13 -3.54
N GLY A 412 -4.59 -2.27 -2.93
CA GLY A 412 -5.15 -2.66 -1.63
C GLY A 412 -4.48 -3.87 -1.01
N LYS A 413 -4.62 -4.00 0.32
CA LYS A 413 -4.29 -5.22 1.09
C LYS A 413 -5.34 -6.32 0.89
N PHE A 414 -6.51 -5.94 0.36
CA PHE A 414 -7.69 -6.74 0.15
C PHE A 414 -8.54 -6.14 -0.98
N PHE A 415 -9.58 -6.86 -1.39
CA PHE A 415 -10.56 -6.35 -2.35
C PHE A 415 -11.99 -6.36 -1.78
N ASN A 416 -12.61 -5.18 -1.73
CA ASN A 416 -14.01 -4.94 -1.40
C ASN A 416 -14.81 -4.58 -2.67
N TYR A 417 -16.08 -4.96 -2.69
CA TYR A 417 -17.04 -4.49 -3.70
C TYR A 417 -18.41 -4.31 -3.06
N GLY A 418 -18.97 -3.09 -3.13
CA GLY A 418 -20.23 -2.76 -2.48
C GLY A 418 -20.14 -2.70 -0.96
N GLY A 419 -18.98 -2.34 -0.41
CA GLY A 419 -18.71 -2.31 1.02
C GLY A 419 -18.49 -3.68 1.66
N VAL A 420 -18.39 -4.74 0.85
CA VAL A 420 -18.23 -6.14 1.32
C VAL A 420 -16.88 -6.69 0.89
N ARG A 421 -16.14 -7.28 1.84
CA ARG A 421 -14.90 -8.03 1.59
C ARG A 421 -15.15 -9.22 0.68
N LYS A 422 -14.43 -9.27 -0.44
CA LYS A 422 -14.54 -10.35 -1.43
C LYS A 422 -13.36 -11.31 -1.35
N ASN A 423 -12.17 -10.78 -1.07
CA ASN A 423 -10.99 -11.56 -0.73
C ASN A 423 -9.95 -10.69 0.00
N ASP A 424 -9.03 -11.32 0.72
CA ASP A 424 -7.98 -10.69 1.51
C ASP A 424 -6.60 -10.75 0.81
N ARG A 425 -6.59 -10.75 -0.53
CA ARG A 425 -5.34 -10.77 -1.30
C ARG A 425 -4.88 -9.35 -1.61
N PRO A 426 -3.58 -9.05 -1.46
CA PRO A 426 -3.03 -7.80 -1.96
C PRO A 426 -3.10 -7.76 -3.48
N TRP A 427 -3.26 -6.55 -4.01
CA TRP A 427 -3.37 -6.30 -5.44
C TRP A 427 -2.99 -4.86 -5.79
N ALA A 428 -2.57 -4.66 -7.03
CA ALA A 428 -2.40 -3.36 -7.65
C ALA A 428 -2.82 -3.40 -9.12
N ASN A 429 -3.61 -2.42 -9.52
CA ASN A 429 -3.98 -2.13 -10.91
C ASN A 429 -4.36 -0.65 -11.00
N VAL A 430 -3.42 0.20 -11.44
CA VAL A 430 -3.67 1.65 -11.51
C VAL A 430 -4.75 2.02 -12.54
N GLY A 431 -5.06 1.15 -13.51
CA GLY A 431 -6.12 1.39 -14.50
C GLY A 431 -7.51 1.57 -13.87
N VAL A 432 -7.73 0.97 -12.68
CA VAL A 432 -8.99 1.12 -11.93
C VAL A 432 -8.95 2.23 -10.88
N GLN A 433 -7.90 3.05 -10.86
CA GLN A 433 -7.83 4.24 -9.99
C GLN A 433 -8.97 5.20 -10.31
N ASP A 434 -9.66 5.70 -9.28
CA ASP A 434 -10.81 6.59 -9.43
C ASP A 434 -10.40 8.04 -9.75
N TYR A 435 -11.39 8.91 -9.99
CA TYR A 435 -11.17 10.36 -9.87
C TYR A 435 -10.91 10.70 -8.40
N LEU A 436 -9.69 11.14 -8.11
CA LEU A 436 -9.28 11.52 -6.75
C LEU A 436 -9.43 13.03 -6.54
N PRO A 437 -9.48 13.51 -5.27
CA PRO A 437 -9.65 14.93 -4.97
C PRO A 437 -8.66 15.83 -5.73
N THR A 438 -9.19 16.87 -6.37
CA THR A 438 -8.41 17.87 -7.14
C THR A 438 -7.39 18.58 -6.25
N TRP A 439 -7.73 18.82 -4.98
CA TRP A 439 -6.87 19.47 -4.00
C TRP A 439 -6.62 18.54 -2.81
N ARG A 440 -5.36 18.37 -2.43
CA ARG A 440 -4.95 17.51 -1.32
C ARG A 440 -4.02 18.25 -0.37
N TRP A 441 -4.49 18.79 0.76
CA TRP A 441 -5.87 18.92 1.21
C TRP A 441 -6.19 20.39 1.47
N TRP A 442 -7.14 20.92 0.71
CA TRP A 442 -7.58 22.30 0.85
C TRP A 442 -8.62 22.41 1.98
N PHE A 443 -8.10 22.47 3.20
CA PHE A 443 -8.85 22.84 4.40
C PHE A 443 -8.88 24.36 4.58
N ALA A 444 -10.05 24.89 4.93
CA ALA A 444 -10.22 26.30 5.29
C ALA A 444 -11.44 26.50 6.21
N SER A 445 -11.41 27.54 7.04
CA SER A 445 -12.51 27.96 7.93
C SER A 445 -13.73 28.53 7.19
N LYS A 446 -13.57 28.87 5.89
CA LYS A 446 -14.64 29.36 5.01
C LYS A 446 -14.51 28.75 3.60
N LEU A 447 -15.64 28.64 2.88
CA LEU A 447 -15.65 28.23 1.49
C LEU A 447 -14.76 29.17 0.66
N LEU A 448 -13.89 28.60 -0.18
CA LEU A 448 -12.89 29.33 -0.96
C LEU A 448 -11.94 30.19 -0.09
N GLY A 449 -11.59 29.75 1.13
CA GLY A 449 -10.50 30.34 1.89
C GLY A 449 -9.17 30.17 1.14
N ARG A 450 -8.48 31.26 0.83
CA ARG A 450 -7.30 31.30 -0.07
C ARG A 450 -6.04 31.80 0.59
N THR A 451 -6.13 32.24 1.84
CA THR A 451 -5.00 32.78 2.60
C THR A 451 -4.66 31.89 3.79
N ALA A 452 -3.41 31.93 4.26
CA ALA A 452 -3.00 31.17 5.45
C ALA A 452 -3.86 31.52 6.69
N ALA A 453 -4.40 32.74 6.77
CA ALA A 453 -5.33 33.14 7.83
C ALA A 453 -6.68 32.41 7.79
N ASP A 454 -7.04 31.82 6.64
CA ASP A 454 -8.23 31.00 6.51
C ASP A 454 -8.00 29.55 6.98
N VAL A 455 -6.75 29.12 7.22
CA VAL A 455 -6.41 27.76 7.64
C VAL A 455 -6.34 27.69 9.17
N PRO A 456 -7.16 26.84 9.83
CA PRO A 456 -7.08 26.68 11.29
C PRO A 456 -5.74 26.10 11.73
N ALA A 457 -5.22 26.57 12.87
CA ALA A 457 -3.97 26.06 13.45
C ALA A 457 -4.09 24.60 13.96
N THR A 458 -5.28 24.24 14.41
CA THR A 458 -5.69 22.88 14.81
C THR A 458 -7.03 22.61 14.17
N GLY A 459 -7.18 21.48 13.49
CA GLY A 459 -8.36 21.20 12.69
C GLY A 459 -8.45 19.77 12.23
N LEU A 460 -9.16 19.57 11.13
CA LEU A 460 -9.23 18.27 10.46
C LEU A 460 -7.97 18.02 9.62
N ASP A 461 -7.67 16.75 9.42
CA ASP A 461 -6.70 16.27 8.43
C ASP A 461 -7.36 15.17 7.57
N ALA A 462 -6.74 14.88 6.43
CA ALA A 462 -7.16 13.80 5.56
C ALA A 462 -5.97 12.97 5.08
N GLU A 463 -6.21 11.69 4.84
CA GLU A 463 -5.22 10.75 4.33
C GLU A 463 -5.89 9.61 3.56
N PHE A 464 -5.14 8.95 2.69
CA PHE A 464 -5.57 7.65 2.17
C PHE A 464 -5.26 6.56 3.19
N VAL A 465 -6.20 5.62 3.34
CA VAL A 465 -6.06 4.45 4.22
C VAL A 465 -6.44 3.18 3.48
N TRP A 466 -5.93 2.05 3.98
CA TRP A 466 -6.17 0.71 3.45
C TRP A 466 -6.79 -0.21 4.50
N ASP A 467 -7.56 0.36 5.44
CA ASP A 467 -8.20 -0.39 6.53
C ASP A 467 -9.61 -0.87 6.15
N ASP A 468 -10.30 -0.11 5.29
CA ASP A 468 -11.59 -0.46 4.70
C ASP A 468 -11.76 0.29 3.36
N ALA A 469 -12.72 -0.10 2.53
CA ALA A 469 -13.09 0.59 1.31
C ALA A 469 -14.51 0.22 0.87
N TYR A 470 -15.23 1.11 0.19
CA TYR A 470 -16.50 0.71 -0.43
C TYR A 470 -16.27 -0.15 -1.68
N MET A 471 -15.29 0.22 -2.50
CA MET A 471 -14.86 -0.52 -3.68
C MET A 471 -13.33 -0.49 -3.74
N GLY A 472 -12.70 -1.60 -4.10
CA GLY A 472 -11.25 -1.70 -4.17
C GLY A 472 -10.64 -2.00 -2.80
N GLY A 473 -9.55 -1.34 -2.44
CA GLY A 473 -8.84 -1.61 -1.18
C GLY A 473 -8.26 -0.37 -0.50
N SER A 474 -8.64 0.81 -0.98
CA SER A 474 -8.25 2.11 -0.43
C SER A 474 -9.44 3.07 -0.41
N THR A 475 -9.40 4.02 0.52
CA THR A 475 -10.40 5.09 0.68
C THR A 475 -9.74 6.32 1.31
N VAL A 476 -10.44 7.46 1.31
CA VAL A 476 -10.02 8.66 2.04
C VAL A 476 -10.60 8.64 3.45
N ARG A 477 -9.75 8.86 4.43
CA ARG A 477 -10.10 9.15 5.82
C ARG A 477 -10.03 10.64 6.06
N VAL A 478 -11.06 11.22 6.68
CA VAL A 478 -11.07 12.58 7.25
C VAL A 478 -11.18 12.43 8.76
N HIS A 479 -10.26 13.05 9.51
CA HIS A 479 -10.22 12.88 10.96
C HIS A 479 -9.79 14.14 11.72
N GLY A 480 -10.15 14.20 13.01
CA GLY A 480 -9.79 15.30 13.91
C GLY A 480 -11.01 16.00 14.52
N SER A 481 -10.78 17.18 15.08
CA SER A 481 -11.79 17.98 15.78
C SER A 481 -11.77 19.41 15.27
N THR A 482 -12.95 19.99 15.02
CA THR A 482 -13.06 21.39 14.58
C THR A 482 -14.46 21.94 14.88
N PRO A 483 -14.58 23.22 15.27
CA PRO A 483 -15.89 23.86 15.33
C PRO A 483 -16.49 24.02 13.93
N LYS A 484 -15.67 24.36 12.92
CA LYS A 484 -16.11 24.54 11.52
C LYS A 484 -14.93 24.58 10.54
N GLU A 485 -14.95 23.72 9.53
CA GLU A 485 -14.02 23.72 8.39
C GLU A 485 -14.67 23.23 7.09
N TYR A 486 -14.05 23.57 5.97
CA TYR A 486 -14.38 23.10 4.62
C TYR A 486 -13.21 22.31 4.06
N LEU A 487 -13.48 21.10 3.57
CA LEU A 487 -12.58 20.31 2.75
C LEU A 487 -13.02 20.42 1.28
N HIS A 488 -12.25 21.13 0.46
CA HIS A 488 -12.54 21.24 -0.98
C HIS A 488 -12.04 20.00 -1.71
N LEU A 489 -12.93 19.28 -2.39
CA LEU A 489 -12.64 17.99 -3.00
C LEU A 489 -12.43 18.11 -4.51
N PHE A 490 -13.44 18.55 -5.27
CA PHE A 490 -13.43 18.44 -6.72
C PHE A 490 -13.66 19.78 -7.42
N LYS A 491 -12.84 20.07 -8.43
CA LYS A 491 -13.11 21.08 -9.47
C LYS A 491 -13.85 20.42 -10.63
N THR A 492 -15.05 20.87 -10.95
CA THR A 492 -15.90 20.26 -11.97
C THR A 492 -16.43 21.30 -12.95
N LYS A 493 -17.02 20.83 -14.06
CA LYS A 493 -17.74 21.66 -15.04
C LYS A 493 -18.92 20.90 -15.62
N TYR A 494 -19.80 20.39 -14.76
CA TYR A 494 -20.98 19.64 -15.20
C TYR A 494 -22.21 20.54 -15.29
N ALA A 495 -22.81 20.62 -16.47
CA ALA A 495 -24.11 21.26 -16.65
C ALA A 495 -25.19 20.35 -16.03
N LEU A 496 -25.73 20.74 -14.86
CA LEU A 496 -26.72 19.97 -14.11
C LEU A 496 -28.12 20.14 -14.70
N LYS A 497 -28.92 19.07 -14.64
CA LYS A 497 -30.32 19.04 -15.10
C LYS A 497 -31.21 18.45 -14.03
N THR A 498 -32.47 18.89 -14.01
CA THR A 498 -33.49 18.34 -13.12
C THR A 498 -33.54 16.81 -13.24
N GLY A 499 -33.50 16.12 -12.11
CA GLY A 499 -33.50 14.65 -12.05
C GLY A 499 -32.12 14.00 -12.09
N ASP A 500 -31.03 14.74 -12.30
CA ASP A 500 -29.68 14.21 -12.04
C ASP A 500 -29.59 13.80 -10.56
N VAL A 501 -29.01 12.64 -10.28
CA VAL A 501 -28.87 12.11 -8.92
C VAL A 501 -27.42 12.21 -8.49
N ILE A 502 -27.19 12.94 -7.40
CA ILE A 502 -25.89 13.02 -6.75
C ILE A 502 -25.89 12.09 -5.55
N THR A 503 -24.93 11.18 -5.47
CA THR A 503 -24.79 10.24 -4.35
C THR A 503 -23.53 10.56 -3.56
N PHE A 504 -23.66 10.59 -2.24
CA PHE A 504 -22.54 10.63 -1.32
C PHE A 504 -22.66 9.44 -0.37
N ARG A 505 -21.62 8.60 -0.33
CA ARG A 505 -21.53 7.48 0.61
C ARG A 505 -20.36 7.69 1.55
N TYR A 506 -20.57 7.42 2.84
CA TYR A 506 -19.53 7.55 3.86
C TYR A 506 -19.69 6.47 4.93
N LYS A 507 -18.69 6.33 5.80
CA LYS A 507 -18.74 5.46 6.98
C LYS A 507 -18.12 6.20 8.17
N VAL A 508 -18.85 6.28 9.28
CA VAL A 508 -18.35 6.90 10.52
C VAL A 508 -17.70 5.79 11.36
N LYS A 509 -16.37 5.78 11.40
CA LYS A 509 -15.58 4.83 12.19
C LYS A 509 -15.45 5.25 13.66
N GLY A 510 -15.70 6.51 13.98
CA GLY A 510 -15.66 7.06 15.33
C GLY A 510 -15.93 8.56 15.36
N GLY A 511 -16.14 9.10 16.56
CA GLY A 511 -16.45 10.51 16.79
C GLY A 511 -17.84 10.93 16.32
N LYS A 512 -18.08 12.24 16.30
CA LYS A 512 -19.34 12.86 15.87
C LYS A 512 -19.05 14.14 15.09
N ALA A 513 -19.93 14.50 14.16
CA ALA A 513 -19.90 15.79 13.46
C ALA A 513 -21.25 16.08 12.79
N ASP A 514 -21.51 17.35 12.49
CA ASP A 514 -22.47 17.74 11.48
C ASP A 514 -21.72 17.93 10.15
N ALA A 515 -22.13 17.23 9.10
CA ALA A 515 -21.48 17.35 7.79
C ALA A 515 -22.50 17.70 6.71
N SER A 516 -22.12 18.62 5.82
CA SER A 516 -22.89 18.97 4.63
C SER A 516 -22.03 18.85 3.38
N LEU A 517 -22.61 18.28 2.32
CA LEU A 517 -22.03 18.34 0.99
C LEU A 517 -22.36 19.71 0.39
N VAL A 518 -21.33 20.44 -0.01
CA VAL A 518 -21.44 21.82 -0.49
C VAL A 518 -21.13 21.89 -1.98
N PHE A 519 -22.03 22.55 -2.72
CA PHE A 519 -21.87 22.84 -4.13
C PHE A 519 -21.74 24.34 -4.36
N ALA A 520 -20.87 24.71 -5.31
CA ALA A 520 -20.81 26.06 -5.87
C ALA A 520 -20.89 25.97 -7.40
N THR A 521 -21.53 26.96 -8.02
CA THR A 521 -21.82 26.99 -9.46
C THR A 521 -21.10 28.15 -10.15
N GLU A 522 -20.80 28.02 -11.44
CA GLU A 522 -20.02 29.04 -12.18
C GLU A 522 -20.69 30.43 -12.22
N ASP A 523 -22.01 30.51 -12.11
CA ASP A 523 -22.73 31.79 -12.08
C ASP A 523 -22.57 32.55 -10.76
N ASN A 524 -22.27 31.85 -9.67
CA ASN A 524 -21.89 32.46 -8.39
C ASN A 524 -21.15 31.47 -7.49
N VAL A 525 -19.82 31.42 -7.61
CA VAL A 525 -18.98 30.50 -6.83
C VAL A 525 -18.96 30.78 -5.32
N ASN A 526 -19.41 31.97 -4.90
CA ASN A 526 -19.46 32.36 -3.48
C ASN A 526 -20.79 31.99 -2.81
N ALA A 527 -21.82 31.62 -3.58
CA ALA A 527 -23.11 31.19 -3.05
C ALA A 527 -23.09 29.70 -2.74
N GLU A 528 -22.77 29.34 -1.50
CA GLU A 528 -22.76 27.94 -1.07
C GLU A 528 -24.17 27.32 -1.11
N LYS A 529 -24.29 26.13 -1.72
CA LYS A 529 -25.48 25.28 -1.64
C LYS A 529 -25.14 24.05 -0.81
N ALA A 530 -25.50 24.09 0.47
CA ALA A 530 -25.17 23.04 1.44
C ALA A 530 -26.32 22.03 1.60
N TYR A 531 -25.99 20.74 1.55
CA TYR A 531 -26.92 19.62 1.75
C TYR A 531 -26.44 18.78 2.94
N PRO A 532 -27.15 18.81 4.08
CA PRO A 532 -26.78 17.99 5.25
C PRO A 532 -26.77 16.49 4.91
N VAL A 533 -25.66 15.83 5.22
CA VAL A 533 -25.45 14.39 4.97
C VAL A 533 -25.25 13.61 6.26
N LEU A 534 -24.65 14.21 7.28
CA LEU A 534 -24.39 13.63 8.60
C LEU A 534 -24.78 14.64 9.68
N THR A 535 -25.29 14.17 10.81
CA THR A 535 -25.57 14.98 11.99
C THR A 535 -24.92 14.38 13.23
N THR A 536 -24.65 15.19 14.24
CA THR A 536 -24.13 14.75 15.56
C THR A 536 -25.07 13.78 16.29
N ALA A 537 -26.34 13.70 15.88
CA ALA A 537 -27.32 12.73 16.38
C ALA A 537 -27.19 11.35 15.70
N ASP A 538 -26.49 11.24 14.57
CA ASP A 538 -26.24 9.96 13.92
C ASP A 538 -25.21 9.17 14.74
N GLU A 539 -25.59 7.96 15.15
CA GLU A 539 -24.68 7.06 15.86
C GLU A 539 -23.64 6.48 14.90
N ALA A 540 -22.39 6.40 15.36
CA ALA A 540 -21.32 5.74 14.61
C ALA A 540 -21.66 4.25 14.41
N ASP A 541 -21.49 3.78 13.18
CA ASP A 541 -21.65 2.37 12.81
C ASP A 541 -20.52 1.98 11.87
N GLU A 542 -19.49 1.37 12.45
CA GLU A 542 -18.25 1.07 11.74
C GLU A 542 -18.37 -0.03 10.66
N ASP A 543 -19.48 -0.75 10.62
CA ASP A 543 -19.74 -1.76 9.59
C ASP A 543 -20.57 -1.17 8.44
N LYS A 544 -21.30 -0.09 8.69
CA LYS A 544 -22.29 0.43 7.75
C LYS A 544 -21.74 1.58 6.92
N TRP A 545 -21.76 1.39 5.61
CA TRP A 545 -21.67 2.50 4.68
C TRP A 545 -23.05 3.17 4.56
N VAL A 546 -23.11 4.47 4.90
CA VAL A 546 -24.32 5.29 4.83
C VAL A 546 -24.37 5.99 3.47
N GLU A 547 -25.47 5.78 2.75
CA GLU A 547 -25.74 6.44 1.48
C GLU A 547 -26.68 7.64 1.67
N LYS A 548 -26.35 8.76 1.02
CA LYS A 548 -27.18 9.96 0.94
C LYS A 548 -27.31 10.34 -0.53
N THR A 549 -28.53 10.66 -0.95
CA THR A 549 -28.83 11.06 -2.32
C THR A 549 -29.46 12.44 -2.38
N ILE A 550 -29.04 13.24 -3.36
CA ILE A 550 -29.59 14.56 -3.67
C ILE A 550 -30.07 14.49 -5.11
N THR A 551 -31.36 14.73 -5.34
CA THR A 551 -31.89 14.87 -6.69
C THR A 551 -31.86 16.34 -7.08
N VAL A 552 -31.22 16.66 -8.20
CA VAL A 552 -31.14 18.03 -8.73
C VAL A 552 -32.55 18.56 -9.01
N GLY A 553 -32.92 19.63 -8.29
CA GLY A 553 -34.18 20.35 -8.46
C GLY A 553 -33.97 21.73 -9.12
N GLY A 554 -34.97 22.61 -8.98
CA GLY A 554 -34.98 23.94 -9.62
C GLY A 554 -33.76 24.80 -9.33
N ASP A 555 -33.22 24.76 -8.11
CA ASP A 555 -32.10 25.60 -7.65
C ASP A 555 -30.76 25.33 -8.38
N LEU A 556 -30.59 24.12 -8.90
CA LEU A 556 -29.37 23.68 -9.59
C LEU A 556 -29.63 23.37 -11.08
N ASN A 557 -30.89 23.33 -11.51
CA ASN A 557 -31.24 23.05 -12.90
C ASN A 557 -30.68 24.11 -13.86
N GLY A 558 -29.97 23.67 -14.89
CA GLY A 558 -29.35 24.54 -15.88
C GLY A 558 -28.11 25.28 -15.38
N LYS A 559 -27.64 25.00 -14.15
CA LYS A 559 -26.39 25.56 -13.60
C LYS A 559 -25.22 24.64 -13.91
N THR A 560 -24.03 25.23 -14.00
CA THR A 560 -22.77 24.46 -14.12
C THR A 560 -22.14 24.29 -12.74
N LEU A 561 -22.01 23.04 -12.28
CA LEU A 561 -21.33 22.72 -11.02
C LEU A 561 -19.82 22.98 -11.18
N ALA A 562 -19.31 23.93 -10.41
CA ALA A 562 -17.92 24.36 -10.45
C ALA A 562 -17.05 23.67 -9.37
N LEU A 563 -17.62 23.48 -8.18
CA LEU A 563 -16.88 22.99 -7.01
C LEU A 563 -17.74 22.10 -6.11
N VAL A 564 -17.11 21.06 -5.58
CA VAL A 564 -17.65 20.18 -4.54
C VAL A 564 -16.75 20.24 -3.31
N ALA A 565 -17.33 20.52 -2.15
CA ALA A 565 -16.65 20.52 -0.85
C ALA A 565 -17.47 19.79 0.21
N LEU A 566 -16.81 19.39 1.30
CA LEU A 566 -17.44 18.90 2.51
C LEU A 566 -17.29 19.98 3.59
N LYS A 567 -18.41 20.46 4.13
CA LYS A 567 -18.45 21.37 5.27
C LYS A 567 -18.66 20.54 6.53
N MET A 568 -17.74 20.65 7.48
CA MET A 568 -17.76 19.96 8.76
C MET A 568 -17.96 20.98 9.88
N GLU A 569 -18.93 20.74 10.74
CA GLU A 569 -19.26 21.56 11.91
C GLU A 569 -19.39 20.66 13.14
N ASN A 570 -19.07 21.20 14.32
CA ASN A 570 -19.17 20.49 15.60
C ASN A 570 -18.47 19.11 15.59
N ALA A 571 -17.34 18.99 14.89
CA ALA A 571 -16.62 17.74 14.78
C ALA A 571 -15.82 17.50 16.07
N ALA A 572 -16.04 16.35 16.70
CA ALA A 572 -15.35 15.89 17.90
C ALA A 572 -14.82 14.48 17.67
N ASP A 573 -13.48 14.36 17.65
CA ASP A 573 -12.70 13.14 17.42
C ASP A 573 -13.21 12.34 16.21
N LEU A 574 -13.58 13.06 15.15
CA LEU A 574 -14.17 12.48 13.96
C LEU A 574 -13.20 11.49 13.33
N ASN A 575 -13.74 10.37 12.86
CA ASN A 575 -13.06 9.44 11.97
C ASN A 575 -14.03 8.99 10.88
N LEU A 576 -13.99 9.68 9.73
CA LEU A 576 -14.94 9.53 8.63
C LEU A 576 -14.24 8.96 7.40
N TYR A 577 -14.74 7.85 6.86
CA TYR A 577 -14.26 7.29 5.59
C TYR A 577 -15.20 7.69 4.44
N LEU A 578 -14.63 8.09 3.31
CA LEU A 578 -15.38 8.52 2.12
C LEU A 578 -15.56 7.36 1.14
N GLY A 579 -16.79 6.92 0.94
CA GLY A 579 -17.11 5.71 0.19
C GLY A 579 -17.55 5.95 -1.24
N GLU A 580 -18.22 7.06 -1.53
CA GLU A 580 -18.65 7.42 -2.89
C GLU A 580 -18.89 8.92 -3.01
N PHE A 581 -18.51 9.51 -4.15
CA PHE A 581 -19.18 10.68 -4.71
C PHE A 581 -19.53 10.39 -6.17
N SER A 582 -20.80 10.58 -6.55
CA SER A 582 -21.22 10.39 -7.93
C SER A 582 -22.26 11.39 -8.41
N ILE A 583 -22.31 11.61 -9.72
CA ILE A 583 -23.35 12.35 -10.42
C ILE A 583 -23.82 11.49 -11.59
N VAL A 584 -25.08 11.04 -11.52
CA VAL A 584 -25.68 10.13 -12.51
C VAL A 584 -26.88 10.80 -13.16
N ARG A 585 -26.88 10.84 -14.50
CA ARG A 585 -28.01 11.32 -15.30
C ARG A 585 -28.80 10.14 -15.87
N GLY A 586 -30.02 9.94 -15.39
CA GLY A 586 -30.89 8.86 -15.85
C GLY A 586 -30.36 7.47 -15.47
N SER A 587 -30.51 6.51 -16.37
CA SER A 587 -30.10 5.11 -16.18
C SER A 587 -29.25 4.64 -17.35
N PHE A 588 -28.30 3.74 -17.09
CA PHE A 588 -27.46 3.15 -18.13
C PHE A 588 -27.85 1.69 -18.38
N ASP A 589 -27.70 1.22 -19.62
CA ASP A 589 -28.02 -0.16 -19.99
C ASP A 589 -27.00 -1.15 -19.43
N ALA A 590 -27.40 -2.42 -19.32
CA ALA A 590 -26.45 -3.49 -19.06
C ALA A 590 -25.53 -3.68 -20.28
N PRO A 591 -24.22 -3.88 -20.09
CA PRO A 591 -23.32 -4.21 -21.18
C PRO A 591 -23.56 -5.64 -21.67
N ALA A 592 -23.11 -5.93 -22.89
CA ALA A 592 -23.11 -7.29 -23.43
C ALA A 592 -22.17 -8.20 -22.62
N GLN A 593 -22.38 -9.51 -22.70
CA GLN A 593 -21.45 -10.48 -22.13
C GLN A 593 -20.10 -10.43 -22.90
N PRO A 594 -18.95 -10.49 -22.20
CA PRO A 594 -17.66 -10.64 -22.86
C PRO A 594 -17.57 -11.89 -23.76
N ILE A 595 -16.78 -11.81 -24.82
CA ILE A 595 -16.58 -12.87 -25.82
C ILE A 595 -15.09 -13.21 -25.98
N ASP A 596 -14.79 -14.30 -26.69
CA ASP A 596 -13.42 -14.75 -26.99
C ASP A 596 -12.52 -14.90 -25.75
N VAL A 597 -13.09 -15.40 -24.65
CA VAL A 597 -12.38 -15.54 -23.38
C VAL A 597 -11.29 -16.59 -23.50
N LYS A 598 -10.04 -16.17 -23.33
CA LYS A 598 -8.83 -17.01 -23.26
C LYS A 598 -8.21 -16.88 -21.89
N THR A 599 -7.81 -18.00 -21.31
CA THR A 599 -7.25 -18.08 -19.96
C THR A 599 -5.97 -18.89 -19.96
N THR A 600 -5.04 -18.56 -19.09
CA THR A 600 -3.81 -19.35 -18.91
C THR A 600 -3.52 -19.48 -17.43
N LEU A 601 -3.42 -20.72 -16.94
CA LEU A 601 -2.84 -21.00 -15.63
C LEU A 601 -1.32 -20.77 -15.71
N LEU A 602 -0.82 -19.85 -14.90
CA LEU A 602 0.57 -19.39 -14.96
C LEU A 602 1.43 -20.07 -13.89
N HIS A 603 0.85 -20.36 -12.74
CA HIS A 603 1.55 -20.97 -11.61
C HIS A 603 0.57 -21.49 -10.56
N ALA A 604 0.95 -22.53 -9.84
CA ALA A 604 0.19 -23.11 -8.74
C ALA A 604 1.16 -23.49 -7.61
N ALA A 605 0.83 -23.09 -6.38
CA ALA A 605 1.62 -23.36 -5.18
C ALA A 605 0.72 -23.36 -3.93
N LYS A 606 1.30 -23.58 -2.75
CA LYS A 606 0.55 -23.66 -1.48
C LYS A 606 -0.33 -22.45 -1.14
N ASN A 607 0.01 -21.29 -1.68
CA ASN A 607 -0.69 -20.04 -1.40
C ASN A 607 -1.83 -19.75 -2.39
N GLY A 608 -1.92 -20.51 -3.50
CA GLY A 608 -2.99 -20.40 -4.49
C GLY A 608 -2.50 -20.61 -5.91
N VAL A 609 -3.31 -20.14 -6.86
CA VAL A 609 -2.98 -20.16 -8.29
C VAL A 609 -2.92 -18.75 -8.88
N ASP A 610 -1.98 -18.55 -9.79
CA ASP A 610 -1.86 -17.35 -10.61
C ASP A 610 -2.34 -17.67 -12.03
N ALA A 611 -3.04 -16.72 -12.65
CA ALA A 611 -3.54 -16.87 -14.01
C ALA A 611 -3.68 -15.52 -14.71
N LYS A 612 -3.85 -15.56 -16.04
CA LYS A 612 -4.28 -14.42 -16.82
C LYS A 612 -5.53 -14.74 -17.63
N ILE A 613 -6.32 -13.70 -17.91
CA ILE A 613 -7.48 -13.75 -18.79
C ILE A 613 -7.37 -12.63 -19.82
N ILE A 614 -7.72 -12.94 -21.07
CA ILE A 614 -7.83 -12.00 -22.18
C ILE A 614 -9.16 -12.26 -22.86
N PHE A 615 -9.89 -11.21 -23.20
CA PHE A 615 -11.22 -11.30 -23.77
C PHE A 615 -11.48 -10.14 -24.73
N ASN A 616 -12.64 -10.15 -25.37
CA ASN A 616 -13.13 -9.04 -26.19
C ASN A 616 -14.55 -8.67 -25.76
N MET A 617 -15.02 -7.52 -26.24
CA MET A 617 -16.42 -7.12 -26.11
C MET A 617 -17.09 -7.09 -27.49
N PRO A 618 -18.36 -7.52 -27.60
CA PRO A 618 -19.17 -7.24 -28.78
C PRO A 618 -19.20 -5.73 -29.03
N ASN A 619 -18.76 -5.31 -30.22
CA ASN A 619 -18.69 -3.90 -30.59
C ASN A 619 -18.86 -3.72 -32.10
N THR A 620 -19.14 -2.49 -32.53
CA THR A 620 -19.40 -2.14 -33.94
C THR A 620 -18.25 -1.35 -34.58
N LYS A 621 -17.09 -1.25 -33.93
CA LYS A 621 -15.94 -0.53 -34.46
C LYS A 621 -15.29 -1.34 -35.58
N GLY A 622 -14.75 -0.65 -36.58
CA GLY A 622 -13.98 -1.29 -37.63
C GLY A 622 -12.72 -1.96 -37.09
N GLN A 623 -12.21 -2.96 -37.81
CA GLN A 623 -10.95 -3.60 -37.42
C GLN A 623 -9.80 -2.57 -37.41
N GLY A 624 -9.03 -2.54 -36.32
CA GLY A 624 -7.94 -1.57 -36.13
C GLY A 624 -8.40 -0.15 -35.80
N GLU A 625 -9.69 0.06 -35.51
CA GLU A 625 -10.19 1.29 -34.88
C GLU A 625 -10.19 1.14 -33.35
N PRO A 626 -9.92 2.23 -32.59
CA PRO A 626 -10.03 2.18 -31.14
C PRO A 626 -11.47 1.93 -30.70
N CYS A 627 -11.64 1.01 -29.77
CA CYS A 627 -12.89 0.77 -29.07
C CYS A 627 -12.68 1.02 -27.57
N TYR A 628 -13.39 2.00 -27.03
CA TYR A 628 -13.35 2.36 -25.62
C TYR A 628 -14.45 1.64 -24.84
N ASN A 629 -14.31 1.56 -23.52
CA ASN A 629 -15.31 0.93 -22.66
C ASN A 629 -16.67 1.64 -22.74
N THR A 630 -16.70 2.95 -22.96
CA THR A 630 -17.92 3.72 -23.19
C THR A 630 -18.65 3.32 -24.48
N ASP A 631 -17.93 2.90 -25.53
CA ASP A 631 -18.56 2.43 -26.79
C ASP A 631 -19.35 1.13 -26.60
N VAL A 632 -18.99 0.34 -25.58
CA VAL A 632 -19.63 -0.95 -25.25
C VAL A 632 -20.43 -0.88 -23.94
N LYS A 633 -20.72 0.33 -23.46
CA LYS A 633 -21.55 0.61 -22.28
C LYS A 633 -20.99 0.04 -20.97
N THR A 634 -19.67 -0.06 -20.86
CA THR A 634 -18.97 -0.67 -19.73
C THR A 634 -18.18 0.37 -18.94
N SER A 635 -18.21 0.31 -17.60
CA SER A 635 -17.31 1.06 -16.72
C SER A 635 -16.01 0.29 -16.48
N LEU A 636 -16.16 -0.97 -16.05
CA LEU A 636 -15.06 -1.89 -15.72
C LEU A 636 -15.51 -3.34 -15.86
N PHE A 637 -14.58 -4.25 -15.67
CA PHE A 637 -14.80 -5.70 -15.69
C PHE A 637 -14.50 -6.32 -14.33
N LYS A 638 -15.34 -7.25 -13.89
CA LYS A 638 -15.10 -8.07 -12.70
C LYS A 638 -14.39 -9.37 -13.08
N LEU A 639 -13.36 -9.71 -12.32
CA LEU A 639 -12.52 -10.90 -12.53
C LEU A 639 -12.94 -12.00 -11.56
N TRP A 640 -13.44 -13.12 -12.10
CA TRP A 640 -13.97 -14.23 -11.33
C TRP A 640 -13.07 -15.46 -11.44
N ALA A 641 -12.92 -16.20 -10.33
CA ALA A 641 -12.30 -17.52 -10.34
C ALA A 641 -13.25 -18.54 -9.70
N LYS A 642 -13.22 -19.78 -10.17
CA LYS A 642 -14.04 -20.86 -9.61
C LYS A 642 -13.26 -22.18 -9.63
N GLN A 643 -13.01 -22.73 -8.45
CA GLN A 643 -12.57 -24.13 -8.32
C GLN A 643 -13.76 -25.06 -8.51
N GLU A 644 -13.52 -26.24 -9.08
CA GLU A 644 -14.53 -27.29 -9.20
C GLU A 644 -15.18 -27.60 -7.84
N GLY A 645 -16.51 -27.70 -7.81
CA GLY A 645 -17.28 -27.96 -6.59
C GLY A 645 -17.36 -26.80 -5.58
N LYS A 646 -16.79 -25.61 -5.87
CA LYS A 646 -16.85 -24.42 -4.99
C LYS A 646 -17.61 -23.25 -5.65
N ASP A 647 -17.98 -22.25 -4.85
CA ASP A 647 -18.61 -21.03 -5.34
C ASP A 647 -17.60 -20.11 -6.05
N PRO A 648 -18.03 -19.31 -7.04
CA PRO A 648 -17.20 -18.29 -7.66
C PRO A 648 -16.71 -17.22 -6.67
N ILE A 649 -15.45 -16.82 -6.81
CA ILE A 649 -14.82 -15.78 -6.01
C ILE A 649 -14.53 -14.58 -6.91
N LEU A 650 -14.92 -13.39 -6.46
CA LEU A 650 -14.53 -12.13 -7.11
C LEU A 650 -13.10 -11.77 -6.67
N MET A 651 -12.16 -11.88 -7.59
CA MET A 651 -10.74 -11.65 -7.32
C MET A 651 -10.34 -10.18 -7.45
N GLY A 652 -11.02 -9.41 -8.29
CA GLY A 652 -10.74 -8.00 -8.48
C GLY A 652 -11.47 -7.40 -9.68
N VAL A 653 -10.99 -6.25 -10.15
CA VAL A 653 -11.52 -5.57 -11.34
C VAL A 653 -10.40 -5.07 -12.26
N THR A 654 -10.75 -4.79 -13.52
CA THR A 654 -9.86 -4.20 -14.53
C THR A 654 -10.65 -3.29 -15.47
N THR A 655 -10.00 -2.27 -16.02
CA THR A 655 -10.54 -1.46 -17.14
C THR A 655 -10.11 -2.02 -18.50
N SER A 656 -9.01 -2.77 -18.56
CA SER A 656 -8.51 -3.38 -19.78
C SER A 656 -9.33 -4.61 -20.17
N TRP A 657 -9.25 -5.02 -21.44
CA TRP A 657 -9.84 -6.29 -21.89
C TRP A 657 -8.92 -7.49 -21.61
N ALA A 658 -8.23 -7.40 -20.48
CA ALA A 658 -7.30 -8.36 -19.96
C ALA A 658 -7.19 -8.17 -18.43
N GLY A 659 -6.89 -9.25 -17.71
CA GLY A 659 -6.78 -9.24 -16.26
C GLY A 659 -5.80 -10.29 -15.75
N MET A 660 -5.25 -10.02 -14.57
CA MET A 660 -4.40 -10.96 -13.83
C MET A 660 -5.14 -11.46 -12.59
N PHE A 661 -4.88 -12.70 -12.24
CA PHE A 661 -5.30 -13.34 -11.01
C PHE A 661 -4.05 -13.74 -10.24
N TYR A 662 -3.97 -13.35 -8.97
CA TYR A 662 -2.87 -13.68 -8.09
C TYR A 662 -3.37 -14.39 -6.85
N SER A 663 -2.66 -15.45 -6.43
CA SER A 663 -2.95 -16.21 -5.21
C SER A 663 -4.43 -16.63 -5.07
N VAL A 664 -5.09 -17.01 -6.17
CA VAL A 664 -6.50 -17.44 -6.11
C VAL A 664 -6.57 -18.62 -5.13
N PRO A 665 -7.39 -18.50 -4.07
CA PRO A 665 -7.45 -19.53 -3.04
C PRO A 665 -8.08 -20.79 -3.62
N VAL A 666 -7.41 -21.92 -3.41
CA VAL A 666 -7.88 -23.24 -3.83
C VAL A 666 -7.77 -24.22 -2.67
N ASP A 667 -8.72 -25.14 -2.58
CA ASP A 667 -8.66 -26.29 -1.70
C ASP A 667 -7.64 -27.29 -2.25
N LEU A 668 -6.45 -27.30 -1.65
CA LEU A 668 -5.31 -28.11 -2.10
C LEU A 668 -5.49 -29.62 -1.86
N LYS A 669 -6.45 -30.01 -1.02
CA LYS A 669 -6.80 -31.41 -0.74
C LYS A 669 -8.03 -31.86 -1.55
N GLY A 670 -8.75 -30.92 -2.17
CA GLY A 670 -9.97 -31.16 -2.94
C GLY A 670 -9.73 -31.48 -4.42
N GLN A 671 -10.72 -31.12 -5.25
CA GLN A 671 -10.68 -31.31 -6.69
C GLN A 671 -9.62 -30.43 -7.37
N GLY A 672 -9.02 -30.96 -8.44
CA GLY A 672 -7.84 -30.38 -9.08
C GLY A 672 -8.08 -29.35 -10.18
N LYS A 673 -9.33 -28.95 -10.46
CA LYS A 673 -9.64 -28.03 -11.56
C LYS A 673 -10.05 -26.64 -11.12
N VAL A 674 -9.60 -25.62 -11.86
CA VAL A 674 -9.98 -24.22 -11.70
C VAL A 674 -10.30 -23.59 -13.06
N LYS A 675 -11.28 -22.68 -13.10
CA LYS A 675 -11.53 -21.83 -14.26
C LYS A 675 -11.63 -20.36 -13.88
N PHE A 676 -11.36 -19.51 -14.86
CA PHE A 676 -11.37 -18.06 -14.71
C PHE A 676 -12.43 -17.46 -15.64
N GLY A 677 -13.06 -16.38 -15.20
CA GLY A 677 -14.14 -15.74 -15.92
C GLY A 677 -14.17 -14.23 -15.73
N VAL A 678 -14.97 -13.59 -16.57
CA VAL A 678 -15.10 -12.13 -16.58
C VAL A 678 -16.55 -11.72 -16.84
N SER A 679 -17.00 -10.66 -16.17
CA SER A 679 -18.28 -9.99 -16.45
C SER A 679 -18.07 -8.49 -16.65
N ALA A 680 -18.89 -7.88 -17.49
CA ALA A 680 -18.86 -6.45 -17.75
C ALA A 680 -19.88 -5.72 -16.85
N VAL A 681 -19.49 -4.55 -16.33
CA VAL A 681 -20.32 -3.74 -15.42
C VAL A 681 -20.73 -2.45 -16.13
N SER A 682 -22.01 -2.07 -16.04
CA SER A 682 -22.56 -0.88 -16.70
C SER A 682 -21.84 0.41 -16.29
N LEU A 683 -21.99 1.47 -17.09
CA LEU A 683 -21.37 2.78 -16.84
C LEU A 683 -21.72 3.36 -15.45
N ASP A 684 -22.95 3.16 -14.97
CA ASP A 684 -23.39 3.55 -13.61
C ASP A 684 -23.09 2.52 -12.52
N MET A 685 -22.46 1.40 -12.90
CA MET A 685 -22.10 0.28 -12.04
C MET A 685 -23.26 -0.42 -11.32
N LYS A 686 -24.49 -0.26 -11.83
CA LYS A 686 -25.69 -0.87 -11.23
C LYS A 686 -26.13 -2.17 -11.90
N LYS A 687 -25.66 -2.45 -13.12
CA LYS A 687 -26.01 -3.64 -13.90
C LYS A 687 -24.73 -4.38 -14.31
N GLU A 688 -24.86 -5.69 -14.48
CA GLU A 688 -23.75 -6.59 -14.81
C GLU A 688 -24.21 -7.59 -15.86
N SER A 689 -23.31 -7.95 -16.79
CA SER A 689 -23.55 -9.04 -17.73
C SER A 689 -23.49 -10.40 -17.02
N ALA A 690 -23.89 -11.47 -17.71
CA ALA A 690 -23.51 -12.82 -17.29
C ALA A 690 -21.97 -12.98 -17.28
N ILE A 691 -21.45 -13.89 -16.45
CA ILE A 691 -20.02 -14.22 -16.41
C ILE A 691 -19.68 -15.06 -17.65
N ALA A 692 -18.72 -14.60 -18.45
CA ALA A 692 -18.10 -15.38 -19.51
C ALA A 692 -16.93 -16.19 -18.92
N TRP A 693 -17.03 -17.51 -18.94
CA TRP A 693 -16.02 -18.42 -18.40
C TRP A 693 -15.07 -18.90 -19.50
N GLY A 694 -13.77 -18.97 -19.16
CA GLY A 694 -12.77 -19.69 -19.96
C GLY A 694 -12.81 -21.19 -19.71
N GLU A 695 -11.79 -21.88 -20.23
CA GLU A 695 -11.58 -23.31 -20.06
C GLU A 695 -11.17 -23.71 -18.63
N ASP A 696 -11.34 -24.99 -18.30
CA ASP A 696 -10.86 -25.56 -17.03
C ASP A 696 -9.34 -25.85 -17.11
N HIS A 697 -8.62 -25.55 -16.03
CA HIS A 697 -7.19 -25.80 -15.87
C HIS A 697 -6.93 -26.79 -14.74
N GLU A 698 -6.06 -27.76 -14.97
CA GLU A 698 -5.58 -28.69 -13.93
C GLU A 698 -4.51 -28.02 -13.07
N ILE A 699 -4.85 -27.74 -11.81
CA ILE A 699 -4.00 -27.06 -10.82
C ILE A 699 -2.72 -27.86 -10.54
N PHE A 700 -2.84 -29.19 -10.41
CA PHE A 700 -1.79 -30.03 -9.86
C PHE A 700 -0.82 -30.61 -10.88
N ASN A 701 -1.01 -30.34 -12.19
CA ASN A 701 -0.08 -30.78 -13.23
C ASN A 701 1.28 -30.05 -13.17
N SER A 702 1.32 -28.85 -12.59
CA SER A 702 2.50 -27.98 -12.51
C SER A 702 2.57 -27.25 -11.16
N TYR A 703 2.41 -27.99 -10.07
CA TYR A 703 2.43 -27.47 -8.70
C TYR A 703 3.87 -27.31 -8.16
N GLU A 704 4.19 -26.14 -7.62
CA GLU A 704 5.46 -25.86 -6.95
C GLU A 704 5.32 -26.08 -5.44
N TYR A 705 6.07 -27.06 -4.92
CA TYR A 705 6.08 -27.43 -3.50
C TYR A 705 6.87 -26.45 -2.67
N SER A 706 6.36 -26.13 -1.48
CA SER A 706 7.09 -25.35 -0.46
C SER A 706 7.64 -26.25 0.64
N ASP A 707 8.97 -26.27 0.80
CA ASP A 707 9.70 -27.03 1.84
C ASP A 707 9.58 -26.42 3.24
N GLU A 708 8.74 -25.40 3.39
CA GLU A 708 8.64 -24.61 4.60
C GLU A 708 8.03 -25.41 5.74
N ILE A 709 8.58 -25.26 6.95
CA ILE A 709 8.15 -25.97 8.15
C ILE A 709 7.78 -24.99 9.27
N LYS A 710 6.73 -25.28 10.02
CA LYS A 710 6.22 -24.42 11.10
C LYS A 710 6.01 -25.19 12.39
N ALA A 711 6.49 -24.63 13.50
CA ALA A 711 6.05 -25.00 14.83
C ALA A 711 4.69 -24.35 15.16
N ASP A 712 3.77 -25.09 15.76
CA ASP A 712 2.48 -24.58 16.23
C ASP A 712 2.59 -23.59 17.40
N LYS A 713 3.77 -23.53 18.05
CA LYS A 713 4.07 -22.65 19.18
C LYS A 713 5.41 -21.93 18.98
N SER A 714 5.42 -20.63 19.28
CA SER A 714 6.62 -19.78 19.28
C SER A 714 7.42 -19.86 20.59
N VAL A 715 6.75 -20.14 21.70
CA VAL A 715 7.34 -20.32 23.04
C VAL A 715 6.82 -21.64 23.60
N ILE A 716 7.73 -22.55 23.92
CA ILE A 716 7.39 -23.89 24.41
C ILE A 716 7.90 -24.03 25.85
N LYS A 717 7.04 -24.57 26.72
CA LYS A 717 7.36 -24.84 28.13
C LYS A 717 7.77 -26.29 28.37
N PRO A 718 8.47 -26.58 29.49
CA PRO A 718 8.81 -27.94 29.87
C PRO A 718 7.58 -28.84 29.88
N ASN A 719 7.67 -29.99 29.22
CA ASN A 719 6.59 -30.97 29.09
C ASN A 719 5.32 -30.45 28.40
N GLU A 720 5.41 -29.32 27.69
CA GLU A 720 4.30 -28.81 26.89
C GLU A 720 4.30 -29.49 25.51
N ALA A 721 3.15 -30.04 25.13
CA ALA A 721 2.97 -30.61 23.80
C ALA A 721 3.12 -29.56 22.70
N PHE A 722 3.78 -29.91 21.59
CA PHE A 722 3.90 -29.07 20.40
C PHE A 722 4.02 -29.93 19.14
N THR A 723 3.78 -29.30 17.99
CA THR A 723 3.81 -29.92 16.66
C THR A 723 4.67 -29.08 15.73
N ILE A 724 5.50 -29.75 14.92
CA ILE A 724 6.18 -29.12 13.78
C ILE A 724 5.73 -29.84 12.52
N ALA A 725 5.28 -29.08 11.51
CA ALA A 725 4.72 -29.65 10.28
C ALA A 725 5.22 -28.90 9.04
N TYR A 726 5.19 -29.57 7.88
CA TYR A 726 5.25 -28.87 6.60
C TYR A 726 4.07 -27.91 6.47
N VAL A 727 4.34 -26.72 5.96
CA VAL A 727 3.32 -25.69 5.75
C VAL A 727 2.54 -25.92 4.47
N ASP A 728 3.16 -26.56 3.49
CA ASP A 728 2.48 -27.01 2.29
C ASP A 728 1.72 -28.32 2.56
N PRO A 729 0.38 -28.33 2.50
CA PRO A 729 -0.42 -29.52 2.80
C PRO A 729 -0.28 -30.64 1.75
N ARG A 730 0.37 -30.36 0.61
CA ARG A 730 0.68 -31.36 -0.43
C ARG A 730 2.12 -31.85 -0.38
N HIS A 731 2.97 -31.28 0.49
CA HIS A 731 4.37 -31.69 0.58
C HIS A 731 4.50 -33.21 0.77
N GLU A 732 5.52 -33.80 0.19
CA GLU A 732 5.82 -35.22 0.38
C GLU A 732 6.21 -35.51 1.84
N ALA A 733 5.91 -36.71 2.33
CA ALA A 733 6.26 -37.09 3.71
C ALA A 733 7.79 -37.19 3.90
N GLY A 734 8.26 -36.83 5.10
CA GLY A 734 9.68 -36.87 5.48
C GLY A 734 9.92 -37.61 6.80
N ASN A 735 11.19 -37.76 7.16
CA ASN A 735 11.62 -38.31 8.45
C ASN A 735 12.14 -37.18 9.34
N TRP A 736 11.51 -37.00 10.48
CA TRP A 736 11.76 -35.93 11.44
C TRP A 736 12.48 -36.48 12.66
N LYS A 737 13.42 -35.70 13.18
CA LYS A 737 14.22 -36.03 14.35
C LYS A 737 14.50 -34.77 15.16
N ILE A 738 14.28 -34.82 16.47
CA ILE A 738 14.70 -33.76 17.39
C ILE A 738 15.90 -34.26 18.17
N GLU A 739 16.95 -33.44 18.25
CA GLU A 739 18.19 -33.76 18.96
C GLU A 739 18.49 -32.74 20.07
N HIS A 740 19.01 -33.24 21.19
CA HIS A 740 19.55 -32.44 22.28
C HIS A 740 20.92 -32.97 22.67
N ASN A 741 21.94 -32.10 22.68
CA ASN A 741 23.32 -32.46 23.01
C ASN A 741 23.84 -33.70 22.24
N GLY A 742 23.45 -33.85 20.98
CA GLY A 742 23.84 -34.97 20.11
C GLY A 742 23.01 -36.25 20.28
N ALA A 743 22.04 -36.29 21.21
CA ALA A 743 21.14 -37.42 21.41
C ALA A 743 19.75 -37.15 20.80
N THR A 744 19.19 -38.16 20.13
CA THR A 744 17.81 -38.13 19.63
C THR A 744 16.81 -38.17 20.78
N VAL A 745 15.89 -37.21 20.85
CA VAL A 745 14.86 -37.14 21.90
C VAL A 745 13.44 -37.37 21.38
N ALA A 746 13.19 -37.18 20.09
CA ALA A 746 11.91 -37.50 19.44
C ALA A 746 12.12 -37.80 17.95
N THR A 747 11.24 -38.64 17.37
CA THR A 747 11.25 -38.97 15.94
C THR A 747 9.83 -39.11 15.39
N SER A 748 9.69 -38.87 14.09
CA SER A 748 8.48 -39.18 13.31
C SER A 748 8.91 -39.61 11.92
N ASN A 749 8.57 -40.82 11.49
CA ASN A 749 9.05 -41.38 10.23
C ASN A 749 7.95 -41.37 9.18
N ASN A 750 8.31 -41.04 7.93
CA ASN A 750 7.40 -40.97 6.80
C ASN A 750 6.10 -40.19 7.13
N ALA A 751 6.27 -38.98 7.67
CA ALA A 751 5.17 -38.14 8.11
C ALA A 751 5.31 -36.71 7.56
N ASN A 752 4.19 -35.98 7.51
CA ASN A 752 4.20 -34.55 7.19
C ASN A 752 4.42 -33.64 8.40
N GLU A 753 4.50 -34.25 9.60
CA GLU A 753 4.64 -33.57 10.87
C GLU A 753 5.33 -34.46 11.92
N ILE A 754 5.87 -33.82 12.95
CA ILE A 754 6.30 -34.43 14.20
C ILE A 754 5.51 -33.84 15.36
N LYS A 755 4.78 -34.71 16.06
CA LYS A 755 4.02 -34.38 17.28
C LYS A 755 4.79 -34.86 18.50
N VAL A 756 5.04 -33.96 19.44
CA VAL A 756 5.73 -34.28 20.70
C VAL A 756 4.70 -34.19 21.83
N GLU A 757 3.86 -35.23 21.96
CA GLU A 757 2.66 -35.19 22.84
C GLU A 757 2.97 -34.94 24.31
N ASN A 758 4.12 -35.43 24.80
CA ASN A 758 4.55 -35.25 26.20
C ASN A 758 5.47 -34.03 26.39
N GLY A 759 5.71 -33.25 25.33
CA GLY A 759 6.69 -32.17 25.32
C GLY A 759 8.14 -32.64 25.57
N LEU A 760 9.01 -31.67 25.83
CA LEU A 760 10.42 -31.89 26.18
C LEU A 760 10.68 -31.29 27.57
N SER A 761 11.39 -32.01 28.44
CA SER A 761 11.49 -31.64 29.86
C SER A 761 12.62 -30.66 30.19
N GLN A 762 13.70 -30.64 29.41
CA GLN A 762 14.87 -29.80 29.69
C GLN A 762 14.72 -28.44 29.00
N THR A 763 15.02 -27.36 29.72
CA THR A 763 15.11 -26.03 29.12
C THR A 763 16.36 -25.92 28.26
N GLY A 764 16.30 -25.15 27.18
CA GLY A 764 17.42 -24.89 26.30
C GLY A 764 17.07 -25.06 24.83
N PHE A 765 18.11 -25.27 24.02
CA PHE A 765 18.03 -25.36 22.58
C PHE A 765 18.05 -26.80 22.08
N TYR A 766 17.24 -27.07 21.07
CA TYR A 766 17.12 -28.38 20.43
C TYR A 766 17.22 -28.21 18.92
N ASP A 767 17.95 -29.11 18.28
CA ASP A 767 18.08 -29.16 16.83
C ASP A 767 16.90 -29.94 16.24
N LEU A 768 16.42 -29.48 15.09
CA LEU A 768 15.50 -30.26 14.24
C LEU A 768 16.28 -30.78 13.03
N VAL A 769 16.19 -32.09 12.77
CA VAL A 769 16.76 -32.74 11.60
C VAL A 769 15.62 -33.34 10.79
N LEU A 770 15.56 -32.98 9.51
CA LEU A 770 14.52 -33.39 8.59
C LEU A 770 15.16 -34.02 7.35
N THR A 771 14.87 -35.30 7.11
CA THR A 771 15.33 -36.03 5.93
C THR A 771 14.14 -36.33 5.02
N GLY A 772 14.10 -35.70 3.85
CA GLY A 772 12.98 -35.83 2.91
C GLY A 772 13.23 -35.10 1.60
N ALA A 773 12.19 -35.00 0.78
CA ALA A 773 12.25 -34.26 -0.47
C ALA A 773 12.41 -32.76 -0.18
N VAL A 774 13.35 -32.12 -0.88
CA VAL A 774 13.55 -30.67 -0.88
C VAL A 774 13.71 -30.18 -2.32
N ASN A 775 13.33 -28.94 -2.58
CA ASN A 775 13.51 -28.31 -3.86
C ASN A 775 14.96 -27.81 -3.96
N GLU A 776 15.75 -28.44 -4.82
CA GLU A 776 17.11 -28.03 -5.12
C GLU A 776 17.27 -27.87 -6.63
N ASN A 777 17.57 -26.65 -7.09
CA ASN A 777 17.73 -26.31 -8.51
C ASN A 777 16.49 -26.63 -9.38
N GLY A 778 15.27 -26.51 -8.82
CA GLY A 778 14.02 -26.80 -9.54
C GLY A 778 13.70 -28.29 -9.64
N ALA A 779 14.43 -29.14 -8.93
CA ALA A 779 14.16 -30.57 -8.83
C ALA A 779 13.88 -30.95 -7.37
N ARG A 780 12.96 -31.91 -7.17
CA ARG A 780 12.75 -32.55 -5.88
C ARG A 780 13.87 -33.56 -5.65
N VAL A 781 14.70 -33.36 -4.63
CA VAL A 781 15.79 -34.27 -4.25
C VAL A 781 15.67 -34.65 -2.79
N ASN A 782 15.99 -35.89 -2.44
CA ASN A 782 16.02 -36.30 -1.04
C ASN A 782 17.30 -35.83 -0.36
N LYS A 783 17.15 -35.12 0.76
CA LYS A 783 18.26 -34.54 1.52
C LYS A 783 17.96 -34.49 3.01
N GLU A 784 19.01 -34.57 3.83
CA GLU A 784 18.95 -34.22 5.24
C GLU A 784 19.20 -32.71 5.40
N VAL A 785 18.25 -32.02 6.04
CA VAL A 785 18.32 -30.61 6.41
C VAL A 785 18.32 -30.53 7.93
N ARG A 786 19.32 -29.84 8.49
CA ARG A 786 19.43 -29.59 9.93
C ARG A 786 19.13 -28.13 10.21
N TYR A 787 18.19 -27.88 11.12
CA TYR A 787 17.86 -26.58 11.68
C TYR A 787 18.42 -26.53 13.10
N ALA A 788 19.58 -25.90 13.26
CA ALA A 788 20.26 -25.81 14.54
C ALA A 788 19.46 -24.92 15.51
N ASN A 789 19.26 -25.39 16.75
CA ASN A 789 18.56 -24.65 17.81
C ASN A 789 17.13 -24.19 17.45
N TYR A 790 16.44 -24.90 16.55
CA TYR A 790 15.10 -24.53 16.06
C TYR A 790 14.03 -24.51 17.15
N ILE A 791 14.15 -25.40 18.13
CA ILE A 791 13.19 -25.53 19.23
C ILE A 791 13.82 -24.93 20.50
N GLN A 792 13.08 -24.03 21.13
CA GLN A 792 13.49 -23.34 22.36
C GLN A 792 12.52 -23.69 23.49
N ILE A 793 13.00 -24.47 24.46
CA ILE A 793 12.25 -24.78 25.68
C ILE A 793 12.65 -23.78 26.75
N THR A 794 11.69 -22.98 27.22
CA THR A 794 11.92 -21.84 28.12
C THR A 794 11.24 -22.09 29.46
N SER A 795 11.79 -21.60 30.57
CA SER A 795 11.21 -21.87 31.89
C SER A 795 9.77 -21.34 32.02
N ASP A 796 8.98 -21.91 32.93
CA ASP A 796 7.64 -21.39 33.23
C ASP A 796 7.67 -19.98 33.82
N ALA A 797 8.77 -19.60 34.49
CA ALA A 797 8.90 -18.32 35.17
C ALA A 797 8.81 -17.11 34.23
N VAL A 798 9.20 -17.27 32.96
CA VAL A 798 9.18 -16.18 31.96
C VAL A 798 7.82 -16.02 31.26
N GLY A 799 6.80 -16.80 31.63
CA GLY A 799 5.45 -16.74 31.07
C GLY A 799 5.32 -17.46 29.72
N ALA A 800 4.11 -17.79 29.29
CA ALA A 800 3.80 -18.56 28.09
C ALA A 800 2.92 -17.78 27.11
N VAL A 801 2.68 -18.32 25.91
CA VAL A 801 1.63 -17.80 25.03
C VAL A 801 0.27 -18.03 25.71
N PRO A 802 -0.61 -17.01 25.80
CA PRO A 802 -1.95 -17.18 26.37
C PRO A 802 -2.76 -18.23 25.60
N HIS A 803 -3.70 -18.89 26.27
CA HIS A 803 -4.64 -19.81 25.63
C HIS A 803 -6.04 -19.71 26.25
N ILE A 804 -7.07 -19.67 25.40
CA ILE A 804 -8.47 -19.60 25.80
C ILE A 804 -9.07 -21.00 25.83
N ASN A 805 -9.08 -21.63 27.01
CA ASN A 805 -9.68 -22.94 27.21
C ASN A 805 -11.19 -22.90 26.97
N LYS A 806 -11.86 -21.84 27.43
CA LYS A 806 -13.32 -21.72 27.40
C LYS A 806 -13.77 -20.27 27.29
N LEU A 807 -14.86 -20.04 26.56
CA LEU A 807 -15.51 -18.73 26.40
C LEU A 807 -17.04 -18.91 26.48
N THR A 808 -17.70 -18.11 27.30
CA THR A 808 -19.15 -18.20 27.55
C THR A 808 -19.82 -16.84 27.50
N ALA A 809 -21.11 -16.83 27.15
CA ALA A 809 -22.03 -15.70 27.32
C ALA A 809 -23.17 -16.11 28.26
N ASN A 810 -23.41 -15.35 29.33
CA ASN A 810 -24.38 -15.67 30.40
C ASN A 810 -24.24 -17.12 30.93
N ASN A 811 -22.99 -17.58 31.07
CA ASN A 811 -22.59 -18.95 31.46
C ASN A 811 -22.96 -20.07 30.47
N SER A 812 -23.37 -19.74 29.24
CA SER A 812 -23.57 -20.70 28.14
C SER A 812 -22.36 -20.67 27.19
N GLU A 813 -21.94 -21.85 26.71
CA GLU A 813 -20.93 -22.00 25.62
C GLU A 813 -21.57 -21.95 24.21
N THR A 814 -22.89 -21.89 24.15
CA THR A 814 -23.69 -21.85 22.93
C THR A 814 -24.53 -20.59 22.87
N SER A 815 -25.04 -20.25 21.68
CA SER A 815 -25.80 -19.03 21.43
C SER A 815 -26.87 -18.74 22.47
N ILE A 816 -26.98 -17.47 22.87
CA ILE A 816 -27.95 -17.00 23.87
C ILE A 816 -28.95 -16.03 23.25
N GLU A 817 -30.09 -15.83 23.90
CA GLU A 817 -31.07 -14.81 23.54
C GLU A 817 -31.27 -13.81 24.70
N VAL A 818 -31.25 -12.51 24.41
CA VAL A 818 -31.45 -11.43 25.38
C VAL A 818 -32.33 -10.32 24.80
N LEU A 819 -32.91 -9.44 25.62
CA LEU A 819 -33.62 -8.25 25.12
C LEU A 819 -32.63 -7.10 24.84
N ALA A 820 -33.00 -6.19 23.95
CA ALA A 820 -32.24 -4.96 23.71
C ALA A 820 -31.95 -4.20 25.02
N ASN A 821 -30.73 -3.69 25.16
CA ASN A 821 -30.16 -3.05 26.35
C ASN A 821 -30.01 -3.95 27.60
N SER A 822 -30.35 -5.24 27.52
CA SER A 822 -30.01 -6.20 28.57
C SER A 822 -28.50 -6.39 28.64
N GLU A 823 -28.00 -6.59 29.86
CA GLU A 823 -26.59 -6.88 30.08
C GLU A 823 -26.29 -8.34 29.70
N VAL A 824 -25.31 -8.54 28.84
CA VAL A 824 -24.70 -9.84 28.54
C VAL A 824 -23.37 -9.91 29.26
N THR A 825 -23.20 -10.94 30.10
CA THR A 825 -21.93 -11.19 30.78
C THR A 825 -21.13 -12.24 30.01
N MET A 826 -20.06 -11.81 29.37
CA MET A 826 -19.04 -12.68 28.80
C MET A 826 -18.07 -13.13 29.90
N LYS A 827 -17.67 -14.40 29.88
CA LYS A 827 -16.61 -14.94 30.76
C LYS A 827 -15.71 -15.90 30.00
N TYR A 828 -14.43 -15.91 30.34
CA TYR A 828 -13.50 -16.92 29.84
C TYR A 828 -12.72 -17.61 30.96
N GLU A 829 -12.22 -18.80 30.64
CA GLU A 829 -11.21 -19.52 31.42
C GLU A 829 -9.98 -19.70 30.51
N GLY A 830 -8.82 -19.27 30.99
CA GLY A 830 -7.55 -19.33 30.27
C GLY A 830 -6.53 -20.24 30.94
N LYS A 831 -5.38 -20.41 30.29
CA LYS A 831 -4.20 -21.11 30.82
C LYS A 831 -3.23 -20.11 31.46
N LYS A 832 -2.51 -20.55 32.51
CA LYS A 832 -1.40 -19.78 33.10
C LYS A 832 -0.42 -19.35 32.00
N ALA A 833 -0.21 -18.04 31.87
CA ALA A 833 0.60 -17.44 30.82
C ALA A 833 1.45 -16.25 31.31
N ASP A 834 1.10 -15.65 32.46
CA ASP A 834 1.88 -14.54 33.00
C ASP A 834 3.20 -15.03 33.60
N GLY A 835 4.24 -14.20 33.50
CA GLY A 835 5.56 -14.43 34.08
C GLY A 835 6.43 -13.18 34.08
N SER A 836 7.73 -13.35 34.37
CA SER A 836 8.71 -12.28 34.42
C SER A 836 10.01 -12.74 33.74
N GLY A 837 10.54 -11.91 32.85
CA GLY A 837 11.80 -12.16 32.13
C GLY A 837 12.61 -10.87 31.96
N SER A 838 13.65 -10.90 31.13
CA SER A 838 14.38 -9.70 30.76
C SER A 838 13.59 -8.77 29.84
N ARG A 839 14.07 -7.54 29.68
CA ARG A 839 13.46 -6.50 28.85
C ARG A 839 14.29 -6.24 27.59
N GLY A 840 13.71 -6.54 26.43
CA GLY A 840 14.32 -6.18 25.15
C GLY A 840 13.91 -4.79 24.66
N ILE A 841 14.65 -4.26 23.70
CA ILE A 841 14.29 -3.08 22.90
C ILE A 841 14.06 -3.48 21.45
N LYS A 842 12.96 -3.01 20.85
CA LYS A 842 12.69 -3.18 19.43
C LYS A 842 13.61 -2.27 18.63
N THR A 843 14.26 -2.81 17.60
CA THR A 843 15.12 -2.01 16.73
C THR A 843 14.31 -1.19 15.74
N LEU A 844 13.13 -1.66 15.30
CA LEU A 844 12.28 -0.94 14.32
C LEU A 844 13.08 -0.43 13.09
N GLU A 845 14.04 -1.23 12.61
CA GLU A 845 14.95 -0.87 11.50
C GLU A 845 15.85 0.34 11.76
N LYS A 846 16.09 0.63 13.04
CA LYS A 846 16.95 1.70 13.54
C LYS A 846 18.13 1.12 14.35
N PRO A 847 19.27 1.82 14.38
CA PRO A 847 20.42 1.41 15.17
C PRO A 847 20.18 1.40 16.67
N VAL A 848 20.84 0.43 17.30
CA VAL A 848 21.22 0.45 18.70
C VAL A 848 22.73 0.66 18.75
N GLY A 849 23.18 1.87 19.08
CA GLY A 849 24.57 2.30 18.89
C GLY A 849 25.23 2.87 20.14
N VAL A 850 26.55 2.71 20.22
CA VAL A 850 27.42 3.28 21.26
C VAL A 850 28.67 3.90 20.62
N LYS A 851 29.11 5.03 21.17
CA LYS A 851 30.35 5.67 20.73
C LYS A 851 31.56 4.87 21.22
N VAL A 852 32.45 4.47 20.31
CA VAL A 852 33.56 3.56 20.65
C VAL A 852 34.59 4.16 21.61
N SER A 853 34.73 5.49 21.62
CA SER A 853 35.61 6.17 22.57
C SER A 853 35.14 6.04 24.02
N GLU A 854 33.83 5.88 24.25
CA GLU A 854 33.27 5.62 25.58
C GLU A 854 33.52 4.19 26.05
N LEU A 855 33.72 3.26 25.11
CA LEU A 855 34.14 1.88 25.37
C LEU A 855 35.64 1.76 25.69
N GLY A 856 36.41 2.85 25.57
CA GLY A 856 37.86 2.86 25.78
C GLY A 856 38.67 2.33 24.60
N LEU A 857 38.06 2.23 23.41
CA LEU A 857 38.77 1.93 22.18
C LEU A 857 39.49 3.18 21.67
N THR A 858 40.73 2.98 21.22
CA THR A 858 41.66 3.99 20.67
C THR A 858 42.24 3.56 19.32
N SER A 859 42.01 2.31 18.92
CA SER A 859 42.41 1.69 17.66
C SER A 859 41.57 0.45 17.37
N ASN A 860 41.38 0.09 16.11
CA ASN A 860 40.67 -1.14 15.70
C ASN A 860 41.47 -2.43 15.90
N ASN A 861 42.77 -2.31 16.16
CA ASN A 861 43.64 -3.46 16.39
C ASN A 861 43.68 -3.88 17.88
N GLN A 862 42.88 -3.25 18.74
CA GLN A 862 42.70 -3.69 20.12
C GLN A 862 41.76 -4.89 20.19
N ALA A 863 41.99 -5.78 21.15
CA ALA A 863 41.06 -6.88 21.41
C ALA A 863 39.75 -6.36 22.03
N TRP A 864 38.62 -6.85 21.53
CA TRP A 864 37.30 -6.57 22.09
C TRP A 864 36.27 -7.62 21.68
N THR A 865 35.15 -7.70 22.41
CA THR A 865 34.02 -8.57 22.04
C THR A 865 32.71 -7.83 22.27
N LEU A 866 31.79 -7.95 21.32
CA LEU A 866 30.39 -7.54 21.47
C LEU A 866 29.52 -8.80 21.53
N ALA A 867 28.74 -8.94 22.60
CA ALA A 867 27.81 -10.06 22.81
C ALA A 867 26.42 -9.51 23.13
N PHE A 868 25.36 -10.09 22.55
CA PHE A 868 23.97 -9.69 22.82
C PHE A 868 22.99 -10.78 22.40
N TRP A 869 21.79 -10.73 22.96
CA TRP A 869 20.64 -11.48 22.47
C TRP A 869 19.90 -10.70 21.39
N VAL A 870 19.49 -11.40 20.33
CA VAL A 870 18.67 -10.83 19.25
C VAL A 870 17.58 -11.80 18.82
N LYS A 871 16.37 -11.29 18.64
CA LYS A 871 15.24 -11.99 18.01
C LYS A 871 14.88 -11.26 16.72
N PHE A 872 15.26 -11.82 15.58
CA PHE A 872 14.90 -11.28 14.28
C PHE A 872 13.40 -11.47 14.04
N ASN A 873 12.68 -10.45 13.58
CA ASN A 873 11.28 -10.59 13.19
C ASN A 873 11.15 -11.10 11.74
N GLY A 874 12.15 -10.81 10.91
CA GLY A 874 12.25 -11.22 9.51
C GLY A 874 13.49 -10.60 8.86
N PHE A 875 13.76 -10.97 7.60
CA PHE A 875 14.85 -10.43 6.80
C PHE A 875 14.33 -9.86 5.49
N THR A 876 14.85 -8.70 5.09
CA THR A 876 14.52 -8.04 3.81
C THR A 876 15.79 -7.95 2.97
N GLY A 877 15.98 -8.88 2.03
CA GLY A 877 17.22 -8.98 1.27
C GLY A 877 18.46 -9.17 2.16
N ASN A 878 19.61 -8.69 1.69
CA ASN A 878 20.84 -8.67 2.49
C ASN A 878 20.66 -7.75 3.70
N THR A 879 20.93 -8.25 4.90
CA THR A 879 20.70 -7.52 6.17
C THR A 879 22.02 -7.22 6.88
N GLN A 880 22.21 -5.99 7.35
CA GLN A 880 23.39 -5.59 8.12
C GLN A 880 23.13 -5.82 9.62
N ILE A 881 24.01 -6.57 10.29
CA ILE A 881 23.84 -6.89 11.73
C ILE A 881 24.71 -5.98 12.59
N ILE A 882 26.00 -5.84 12.25
CA ILE A 882 27.00 -5.04 12.97
C ILE A 882 27.70 -4.11 12.00
N ASP A 883 27.94 -2.87 12.43
CA ASP A 883 28.72 -1.90 11.68
C ASP A 883 29.46 -0.97 12.64
N MET A 884 30.62 -0.51 12.21
CA MET A 884 31.39 0.47 12.95
C MET A 884 31.99 1.50 12.00
N ARG A 885 31.52 2.73 12.14
CA ARG A 885 31.94 3.88 11.32
C ARG A 885 31.63 5.19 12.03
N ASP A 886 32.25 6.27 11.57
CA ASP A 886 31.88 7.63 11.93
C ASP A 886 30.87 8.15 10.89
N PRO A 887 29.57 8.27 11.23
CA PRO A 887 28.56 8.74 10.28
C PRO A 887 28.76 10.23 9.89
N GLY A 888 29.46 11.01 10.72
CA GLY A 888 29.65 12.45 10.53
C GLY A 888 30.82 12.82 9.63
N THR A 889 31.67 11.85 9.25
CA THR A 889 32.84 12.09 8.39
C THR A 889 32.46 12.24 6.90
N GLY A 890 33.44 12.55 6.04
CA GLY A 890 33.21 12.69 4.60
C GLY A 890 33.02 11.36 3.87
N TRP A 891 32.42 11.42 2.67
CA TRP A 891 32.40 10.28 1.75
C TRP A 891 33.83 9.93 1.28
N PRO A 892 34.17 8.63 1.11
CA PRO A 892 33.34 7.45 1.32
C PRO A 892 33.43 6.83 2.73
N GLN A 893 34.14 7.47 3.67
CA GLN A 893 34.41 6.90 5.00
C GLN A 893 33.16 6.81 5.88
N ASN A 894 32.21 7.73 5.72
CA ASN A 894 30.90 7.70 6.41
C ASN A 894 29.98 6.54 6.00
N ASN A 895 30.29 5.89 4.88
CA ASN A 895 29.54 4.72 4.40
C ASN A 895 30.35 3.44 4.57
N TRP A 896 31.66 3.45 4.31
CA TRP A 896 32.49 2.23 4.38
C TRP A 896 33.09 1.97 5.76
N GLY A 897 33.44 3.02 6.50
CA GLY A 897 33.86 2.94 7.89
C GLY A 897 35.07 2.07 8.18
N THR A 898 35.08 1.51 9.39
CA THR A 898 36.06 0.54 9.85
C THR A 898 35.71 -0.89 9.43
N MET A 899 34.45 -1.27 9.64
CA MET A 899 33.96 -2.62 9.39
C MET A 899 32.44 -2.63 9.23
N TRP A 900 31.93 -3.64 8.55
CA TRP A 900 30.51 -3.91 8.43
C TRP A 900 30.27 -5.40 8.23
N SER A 901 29.05 -5.83 8.54
CA SER A 901 28.58 -7.16 8.19
C SER A 901 27.42 -7.16 7.22
N THR A 902 27.32 -8.28 6.51
CA THR A 902 26.22 -8.58 5.60
C THR A 902 25.78 -10.02 5.85
N TYR A 903 24.51 -10.22 6.17
CA TYR A 903 23.87 -11.53 6.20
C TYR A 903 22.99 -11.70 4.96
N ASP A 904 23.23 -12.77 4.20
CA ASP A 904 22.34 -13.19 3.11
C ASP A 904 21.44 -14.33 3.60
N PRO A 905 20.14 -14.06 3.84
CA PRO A 905 19.20 -15.07 4.31
C PRO A 905 18.95 -16.19 3.28
N ASN A 906 19.28 -15.99 2.00
CA ASN A 906 19.08 -17.01 0.96
C ASN A 906 20.19 -18.07 0.97
N THR A 907 21.38 -17.70 1.42
CA THR A 907 22.54 -18.59 1.45
C THR A 907 22.96 -18.99 2.87
N GLY A 908 22.42 -18.33 3.89
CA GLY A 908 22.83 -18.50 5.29
C GLY A 908 24.26 -18.02 5.52
N ILE A 909 24.77 -17.11 4.70
CA ILE A 909 26.14 -16.62 4.78
C ILE A 909 26.15 -15.31 5.54
N TYR A 910 26.88 -15.28 6.66
CA TYR A 910 27.26 -14.07 7.36
C TYR A 910 28.69 -13.69 6.97
N GLU A 911 28.88 -12.54 6.34
CA GLU A 911 30.18 -11.96 6.03
C GLU A 911 30.49 -10.80 6.98
N LEU A 912 31.69 -10.76 7.55
CA LEU A 912 32.26 -9.56 8.16
C LEU A 912 33.40 -9.06 7.26
N THR A 913 33.32 -7.78 6.88
CA THR A 913 34.37 -7.09 6.14
C THR A 913 35.08 -6.08 7.04
N LEU A 914 36.40 -6.17 7.11
CA LEU A 914 37.28 -5.16 7.71
C LEU A 914 38.00 -4.41 6.59
N ARG A 915 38.20 -3.10 6.72
CA ARG A 915 38.78 -2.27 5.66
C ARG A 915 39.88 -1.35 6.16
N ALA A 916 40.93 -1.21 5.35
CA ALA A 916 42.03 -0.28 5.63
C ALA A 916 41.61 1.19 5.35
N LYS A 917 42.30 2.13 5.99
CA LYS A 917 42.12 3.58 5.75
C LYS A 917 42.55 3.95 4.33
N ASN A 918 41.82 4.87 3.69
CA ASN A 918 41.97 5.46 2.32
C ASN A 918 40.95 4.92 1.29
N GLY A 919 40.77 5.64 0.16
CA GLY A 919 39.59 5.60 -0.71
C GLY A 919 39.24 4.28 -1.44
N GLY A 920 38.61 4.39 -2.62
CA GLY A 920 38.21 3.23 -3.43
C GLY A 920 39.40 2.31 -3.74
N GLY A 921 39.25 1.00 -3.52
CA GLY A 921 40.30 0.00 -3.77
C GLY A 921 41.22 -0.31 -2.57
N SER A 922 40.97 0.26 -1.38
CA SER A 922 41.71 -0.13 -0.16
C SER A 922 41.58 -1.62 0.16
N PRO A 923 42.63 -2.25 0.73
CA PRO A 923 42.58 -3.65 1.14
C PRO A 923 41.38 -3.95 2.05
N GLU A 924 40.69 -5.04 1.73
CA GLU A 924 39.58 -5.59 2.50
C GLU A 924 39.94 -6.99 2.98
N TYR A 925 39.61 -7.29 4.23
CA TYR A 925 39.63 -8.62 4.80
C TYR A 925 38.20 -9.09 4.99
N LYS A 926 37.82 -10.18 4.34
CA LYS A 926 36.48 -10.76 4.41
C LYS A 926 36.55 -12.14 5.03
N GLN A 927 35.82 -12.36 6.12
CA GLN A 927 35.61 -13.69 6.68
C GLN A 927 34.11 -14.01 6.62
N ARG A 928 33.79 -15.24 6.17
CA ARG A 928 32.41 -15.72 6.05
C ARG A 928 32.16 -16.94 6.90
N TRP A 929 30.96 -17.03 7.47
CA TRP A 929 30.46 -18.16 8.24
C TRP A 929 29.10 -18.60 7.73
N LYS A 930 28.80 -19.89 7.87
CA LYS A 930 27.43 -20.42 7.72
C LYS A 930 26.69 -20.25 9.03
N VAL A 931 25.59 -19.51 8.99
CA VAL A 931 24.73 -19.21 10.13
C VAL A 931 23.27 -19.30 9.70
N ASP A 932 22.51 -20.08 10.46
CA ASP A 932 21.07 -20.23 10.28
C ASP A 932 20.34 -19.39 11.33
N PHE A 933 20.11 -18.11 11.02
CA PHE A 933 19.26 -17.28 11.87
C PHE A 933 17.80 -17.64 11.62
N ILE A 934 17.06 -17.89 12.70
CA ILE A 934 15.67 -18.30 12.64
C ILE A 934 14.80 -17.12 13.10
N PRO A 935 14.03 -16.48 12.21
CA PRO A 935 13.08 -15.45 12.60
C PRO A 935 12.11 -15.94 13.68
N GLY A 936 11.80 -15.08 14.64
CA GLY A 936 10.98 -15.38 15.81
C GLY A 936 11.71 -16.09 16.95
N ALA A 937 12.90 -16.65 16.72
CA ALA A 937 13.70 -17.34 17.74
C ALA A 937 14.80 -16.43 18.30
N TRP A 938 15.05 -16.51 19.60
CA TRP A 938 16.16 -15.79 20.24
C TRP A 938 17.50 -16.42 19.88
N THR A 939 18.45 -15.59 19.43
CA THR A 939 19.82 -16.00 19.11
C THR A 939 20.80 -15.16 19.91
N HIS A 940 21.76 -15.79 20.56
CA HIS A 940 22.88 -15.08 21.17
C HIS A 940 24.00 -14.91 20.15
N PHE A 941 24.32 -13.66 19.85
CA PHE A 941 25.32 -13.27 18.88
C PHE A 941 26.57 -12.77 19.60
N THR A 942 27.73 -13.31 19.29
CA THR A 942 29.02 -12.85 19.83
C THR A 942 30.02 -12.64 18.70
N LEU A 943 30.47 -11.39 18.50
CA LEU A 943 31.60 -11.06 17.63
C LEU A 943 32.81 -10.72 18.48
N ALA A 944 33.83 -11.58 18.45
CA ALA A 944 35.10 -11.39 19.14
C ALA A 944 36.18 -10.97 18.15
N MET A 945 36.80 -9.82 18.40
CA MET A 945 37.95 -9.31 17.67
C MET A 945 39.22 -9.61 18.48
N ASP A 946 40.00 -10.58 18.01
CA ASP A 946 41.32 -10.89 18.55
C ASP A 946 42.32 -9.87 18.01
N GLY A 947 42.56 -8.81 18.77
CA GLY A 947 43.50 -7.73 18.44
C GLY A 947 44.73 -7.72 19.35
N ASN A 948 45.92 -7.53 18.77
CA ASN A 948 47.19 -7.47 19.53
C ASN A 948 47.83 -6.07 19.55
N GLY A 949 47.09 -5.05 19.12
CA GLY A 949 47.55 -3.66 18.96
C GLY A 949 48.10 -3.33 17.57
N THR A 950 48.53 -4.33 16.80
CA THR A 950 49.08 -4.16 15.43
C THR A 950 48.11 -4.64 14.36
N ASP A 951 47.50 -5.80 14.57
CA ASP A 951 46.51 -6.40 13.68
C ASP A 951 45.37 -7.04 14.47
N THR A 952 44.30 -7.40 13.76
CA THR A 952 43.10 -8.02 14.34
C THR A 952 42.60 -9.19 13.50
N LYS A 953 41.88 -10.10 14.14
CA LYS A 953 41.22 -11.24 13.51
C LYS A 953 39.82 -11.46 14.12
N PRO A 954 38.76 -11.52 13.30
CA PRO A 954 37.40 -11.75 13.80
C PRO A 954 37.10 -13.24 14.05
N MET A 955 36.34 -13.52 15.11
CA MET A 955 35.72 -14.80 15.42
C MET A 955 34.24 -14.59 15.72
N LEU A 956 33.40 -15.50 15.22
CA LEU A 956 31.95 -15.46 15.41
C LEU A 956 31.49 -16.66 16.24
N TYR A 957 30.74 -16.39 17.30
CA TYR A 957 30.04 -17.41 18.07
C TYR A 957 28.54 -17.15 18.03
N ILE A 958 27.77 -18.20 17.77
CA ILE A 958 26.30 -18.19 17.74
C ILE A 958 25.82 -19.18 18.79
N ASN A 959 24.95 -18.72 19.70
CA ASN A 959 24.42 -19.51 20.82
C ASN A 959 25.55 -20.20 21.63
N GLY A 960 26.64 -19.47 21.87
CA GLY A 960 27.79 -19.95 22.63
C GLY A 960 28.70 -20.94 21.90
N LYS A 961 28.43 -21.27 20.63
CA LYS A 961 29.24 -22.20 19.81
C LYS A 961 29.92 -21.45 18.68
N GLU A 962 31.12 -21.89 18.30
CA GLU A 962 31.82 -21.32 17.14
C GLU A 962 31.00 -21.53 15.88
N ALA A 963 30.75 -20.44 15.14
CA ALA A 963 30.04 -20.53 13.87
C ALA A 963 30.89 -21.30 12.85
N LYS A 964 30.25 -22.07 11.97
CA LYS A 964 30.96 -22.86 10.96
C LYS A 964 31.60 -21.93 9.93
N ALA A 965 32.92 -21.76 9.97
CA ALA A 965 33.66 -20.98 8.98
C ALA A 965 33.42 -21.56 7.57
N TYR A 966 33.15 -20.67 6.61
CA TYR A 966 32.84 -21.06 5.23
C TYR A 966 34.02 -20.80 4.30
N ASN A 967 34.29 -19.55 3.99
CA ASN A 967 35.42 -19.12 3.17
C ASN A 967 35.83 -17.68 3.54
N TRP A 968 36.90 -17.20 2.91
CA TRP A 968 37.45 -15.87 3.17
C TRP A 968 38.06 -15.27 1.90
N SER A 969 38.26 -13.94 1.91
CA SER A 969 38.93 -13.19 0.85
C SER A 969 39.85 -12.13 1.45
N TYR A 970 41.13 -12.16 1.08
CA TYR A 970 42.14 -11.16 1.46
C TYR A 970 43.30 -11.20 0.47
N GLY A 971 43.21 -10.43 -0.63
CA GLY A 971 44.15 -10.47 -1.76
C GLY A 971 44.10 -11.76 -2.60
N THR A 972 43.75 -12.88 -1.96
CA THR A 972 43.40 -14.19 -2.52
C THR A 972 42.19 -14.74 -1.79
N ASP A 973 41.55 -15.78 -2.34
CA ASP A 973 40.44 -16.47 -1.69
C ASP A 973 40.88 -17.82 -1.10
N GLY A 974 40.20 -18.28 -0.05
CA GLY A 974 40.42 -19.60 0.53
C GLY A 974 39.22 -20.10 1.33
N GLU A 975 39.20 -21.40 1.63
CA GLU A 975 38.14 -22.05 2.39
C GLU A 975 38.39 -22.01 3.91
N GLY A 976 37.33 -22.12 4.69
CA GLY A 976 37.37 -22.17 6.15
C GLY A 976 37.66 -20.82 6.81
N LEU A 977 38.39 -20.87 7.94
CA LEU A 977 38.82 -19.71 8.70
C LEU A 977 40.15 -19.19 8.15
N ASN A 978 40.25 -17.89 7.87
CA ASN A 978 41.49 -17.29 7.40
C ASN A 978 42.59 -17.39 8.47
N SER A 979 43.78 -17.89 8.10
CA SER A 979 44.93 -17.97 8.99
C SER A 979 45.64 -16.62 9.20
N GLN A 980 45.40 -15.66 8.32
CA GLN A 980 46.01 -14.32 8.36
C GLN A 980 45.23 -13.36 9.27
N ARG A 981 45.94 -12.33 9.77
CA ARG A 981 45.40 -11.21 10.56
C ARG A 981 45.43 -9.93 9.70
N PHE A 982 44.64 -8.93 10.08
CA PHE A 982 44.46 -7.70 9.31
C PHE A 982 44.83 -6.46 10.11
N ALA A 983 45.72 -5.62 9.57
CA ALA A 983 46.07 -4.33 10.16
C ALA A 983 44.98 -3.29 9.84
N ASN A 984 43.98 -3.18 10.72
CA ASN A 984 42.81 -2.33 10.50
C ASN A 984 43.10 -0.87 10.89
N ASN A 985 43.70 -0.11 9.97
CA ASN A 985 44.09 1.29 10.24
C ASN A 985 42.95 2.32 10.04
N GLY A 986 41.73 1.88 9.67
CA GLY A 986 40.56 2.74 9.45
C GLY A 986 39.88 3.17 10.74
N TRP A 987 40.51 4.01 11.56
CA TRP A 987 40.02 4.40 12.89
C TRP A 987 39.60 5.89 12.98
N TRP A 988 38.50 6.15 13.71
CA TRP A 988 38.01 7.46 14.10
C TRP A 988 37.52 7.44 15.55
N ALA A 989 37.76 8.50 16.32
CA ALA A 989 37.31 8.61 17.71
C ALA A 989 35.77 8.75 17.83
N ASP A 990 35.14 9.26 16.79
CA ASP A 990 33.70 9.45 16.65
C ASP A 990 32.99 8.25 16.00
N ASN A 991 33.71 7.13 15.81
CA ASN A 991 33.10 5.88 15.40
C ASN A 991 31.93 5.49 16.34
N VAL A 992 30.82 5.08 15.74
CA VAL A 992 29.70 4.44 16.42
C VAL A 992 29.77 2.96 16.09
N LEU A 993 29.89 2.12 17.12
CA LEU A 993 29.66 0.68 17.01
C LEU A 993 28.16 0.47 17.20
N GLY A 994 27.47 -0.05 16.19
CA GLY A 994 26.05 -0.29 16.31
C GLY A 994 25.62 -1.67 15.87
N ILE A 995 24.60 -2.12 16.59
CA ILE A 995 23.73 -3.24 16.25
C ILE A 995 22.70 -2.64 15.27
N SER A 996 22.91 -2.90 13.98
CA SER A 996 22.16 -2.34 12.85
C SER A 996 22.28 -0.81 12.62
N LEU A 997 23.42 -0.25 12.14
CA LEU A 997 23.47 1.15 11.67
C LEU A 997 22.69 1.44 10.37
N GLY A 998 22.38 0.42 9.58
CA GLY A 998 21.93 0.60 8.19
C GLY A 998 23.09 1.01 7.26
N ARG A 999 23.04 0.59 5.99
CA ARG A 999 24.09 0.85 5.00
C ARG A 999 23.54 0.72 3.58
N HIS A 1000 24.15 1.42 2.62
CA HIS A 1000 23.78 1.33 1.21
C HIS A 1000 23.72 -0.14 0.73
N SER A 1001 22.60 -0.54 0.10
CA SER A 1001 22.32 -1.90 -0.40
C SER A 1001 22.17 -3.01 0.64
N THR A 1002 22.06 -2.69 1.93
CA THR A 1002 21.74 -3.67 2.99
C THR A 1002 20.63 -3.14 3.89
N ALA A 1003 19.62 -3.94 4.15
CA ALA A 1003 18.55 -3.58 5.07
C ALA A 1003 19.06 -3.48 6.51
N ALA A 1004 18.49 -2.55 7.28
CA ALA A 1004 18.60 -2.52 8.72
C ALA A 1004 17.78 -3.67 9.33
N MET A 1005 18.12 -4.10 10.54
CA MET A 1005 17.44 -5.21 11.19
C MET A 1005 16.07 -4.79 11.70
N ASN A 1006 15.04 -5.56 11.36
CA ASN A 1006 13.78 -5.61 12.08
C ASN A 1006 13.87 -6.71 13.16
N ALA A 1007 14.20 -6.33 14.40
CA ALA A 1007 14.50 -7.26 15.48
C ALA A 1007 14.15 -6.70 16.86
N THR A 1008 14.29 -7.54 17.88
CA THR A 1008 14.38 -7.13 19.30
C THR A 1008 15.78 -7.48 19.80
N VAL A 1009 16.44 -6.55 20.48
CA VAL A 1009 17.78 -6.72 21.06
C VAL A 1009 17.69 -6.68 22.57
N ASP A 1010 18.48 -7.51 23.24
CA ASP A 1010 18.52 -7.61 24.69
C ASP A 1010 19.93 -7.93 25.19
N ASP A 1011 20.21 -7.62 26.46
CA ASP A 1011 21.38 -8.04 27.22
C ASP A 1011 22.72 -7.78 26.48
N VAL A 1012 22.98 -6.51 26.15
CA VAL A 1012 24.14 -6.11 25.36
C VAL A 1012 25.38 -5.96 26.25
N LYS A 1013 26.42 -6.75 25.99
CA LYS A 1013 27.70 -6.75 26.70
C LYS A 1013 28.86 -6.40 25.78
N PHE A 1014 29.77 -5.57 26.26
CA PHE A 1014 31.02 -5.25 25.59
C PHE A 1014 32.21 -5.57 26.48
N PHE A 1015 33.14 -6.36 25.95
CA PHE A 1015 34.38 -6.76 26.62
C PHE A 1015 35.58 -6.08 25.97
N ASN A 1016 36.57 -5.69 26.77
CA ASN A 1016 37.86 -5.17 26.32
C ASN A 1016 38.90 -6.27 26.05
N LYS A 1017 38.42 -7.47 25.68
CA LYS A 1017 39.19 -8.64 25.28
C LYS A 1017 38.42 -9.46 24.25
N ALA A 1018 39.11 -10.32 23.52
CA ALA A 1018 38.48 -11.37 22.73
C ALA A 1018 38.04 -12.51 23.65
N LEU A 1019 36.78 -12.94 23.54
CA LEU A 1019 36.27 -14.11 24.26
C LEU A 1019 36.64 -15.41 23.52
N THR A 1020 36.95 -16.44 24.29
CA THR A 1020 37.04 -17.83 23.81
C THR A 1020 35.66 -18.45 23.65
N ALA A 1021 35.56 -19.62 22.99
CA ALA A 1021 34.29 -20.34 22.86
C ALA A 1021 33.64 -20.66 24.21
N ALA A 1022 34.43 -21.05 25.22
CA ALA A 1022 33.92 -21.34 26.56
C ALA A 1022 33.38 -20.09 27.27
N GLU A 1023 34.05 -18.94 27.10
CA GLU A 1023 33.59 -17.67 27.65
C GLU A 1023 32.36 -17.14 26.91
N ALA A 1024 32.29 -17.31 25.58
CA ALA A 1024 31.10 -16.97 24.79
C ALA A 1024 29.88 -17.83 25.20
N ALA A 1025 30.10 -19.12 25.51
CA ALA A 1025 29.05 -19.99 26.06
C ALA A 1025 28.61 -19.57 27.46
N HIS A 1026 29.55 -19.15 28.31
CA HIS A 1026 29.27 -18.68 29.66
C HIS A 1026 28.46 -17.36 29.67
N THR A 1027 28.92 -16.36 28.90
CA THR A 1027 28.34 -15.01 28.93
C THR A 1027 26.91 -14.94 28.41
N MET A 1028 26.52 -15.89 27.55
CA MET A 1028 25.18 -16.02 26.97
C MET A 1028 24.06 -16.07 28.01
N MET A 1029 24.33 -16.70 29.16
CA MET A 1029 23.35 -16.90 30.23
C MET A 1029 23.68 -16.10 31.49
N SER A 1030 24.83 -15.43 31.51
CA SER A 1030 25.34 -14.73 32.68
C SER A 1030 24.79 -13.31 32.76
N THR A 1031 24.47 -12.87 33.97
CA THR A 1031 24.13 -11.47 34.28
C THR A 1031 25.15 -10.84 35.23
N ASP A 1032 26.31 -11.50 35.43
CA ASP A 1032 27.36 -11.04 36.34
C ASP A 1032 28.09 -9.81 35.77
N ALA A 1033 27.96 -8.68 36.46
CA ALA A 1033 28.62 -7.44 36.09
C ALA A 1033 30.14 -7.45 36.33
N ASN A 1034 30.69 -8.52 36.92
CA ASN A 1034 32.12 -8.65 37.25
C ASN A 1034 32.87 -9.64 36.33
N GLU A 1035 32.26 -10.06 35.21
CA GLU A 1035 32.94 -10.92 34.24
C GLU A 1035 34.28 -10.32 33.81
N ALA A 1036 35.30 -11.17 33.70
CA ALA A 1036 36.65 -10.74 33.38
C ALA A 1036 36.70 -10.01 32.03
N GLY A 1037 37.16 -8.76 32.04
CA GLY A 1037 37.25 -7.92 30.84
C GLY A 1037 35.92 -7.27 30.40
N LEU A 1038 34.83 -7.45 31.15
CA LEU A 1038 33.57 -6.74 30.88
C LEU A 1038 33.77 -5.24 31.12
N LYS A 1039 33.49 -4.44 30.10
CA LYS A 1039 33.74 -2.99 30.09
C LYS A 1039 32.47 -2.16 30.03
N ALA A 1040 31.42 -2.69 29.40
CA ALA A 1040 30.07 -2.13 29.43
C ALA A 1040 29.01 -3.25 29.37
N TYR A 1041 27.87 -3.02 30.01
CA TYR A 1041 26.74 -3.94 30.07
C TYR A 1041 25.42 -3.18 30.16
N TRP A 1042 24.53 -3.39 29.18
CA TRP A 1042 23.17 -2.86 29.14
C TRP A 1042 22.17 -4.02 29.14
N ASP A 1043 21.50 -4.22 30.26
CA ASP A 1043 20.41 -5.21 30.43
C ASP A 1043 19.03 -4.63 30.11
N PHE A 1044 18.97 -3.32 29.83
CA PHE A 1044 17.75 -2.54 29.60
C PHE A 1044 16.69 -2.62 30.70
N GLU A 1045 16.97 -3.12 31.89
CA GLU A 1045 15.99 -3.26 32.98
C GLU A 1045 15.62 -1.91 33.62
N THR A 1046 16.38 -0.86 33.30
CA THR A 1046 16.10 0.54 33.67
C THR A 1046 15.77 1.37 32.43
N ASN A 1047 14.84 2.31 32.55
CA ASN A 1047 14.44 3.15 31.42
C ASN A 1047 15.62 4.01 30.92
N ALA A 1048 15.59 4.36 29.63
CA ALA A 1048 16.51 5.35 29.10
C ALA A 1048 16.31 6.72 29.79
N ASP A 1049 17.35 7.54 29.83
CA ASP A 1049 17.30 8.88 30.38
C ASP A 1049 16.45 9.84 29.51
N ALA A 1050 16.31 11.09 29.95
CA ALA A 1050 15.53 12.11 29.24
C ALA A 1050 16.09 12.45 27.84
N SER A 1051 17.35 12.10 27.57
CA SER A 1051 18.01 12.23 26.26
C SER A 1051 18.03 10.89 25.49
N HIS A 1052 17.24 9.92 25.95
CA HIS A 1052 17.06 8.59 25.37
C HIS A 1052 18.32 7.70 25.34
N TYR A 1053 19.26 7.92 26.26
CA TYR A 1053 20.41 7.03 26.45
C TYR A 1053 20.21 6.03 27.59
N PHE A 1054 20.72 4.82 27.40
CA PHE A 1054 20.88 3.80 28.42
C PHE A 1054 22.29 3.91 29.05
N ALA A 1055 22.33 4.11 30.36
CA ALA A 1055 23.58 4.02 31.12
C ALA A 1055 24.01 2.56 31.25
N SER A 1056 25.30 2.30 31.08
CA SER A 1056 25.88 0.98 31.34
C SER A 1056 25.90 0.66 32.84
N LYS A 1057 25.66 -0.60 33.20
CA LYS A 1057 25.87 -1.12 34.56
C LYS A 1057 27.34 -1.28 34.93
N VAL A 1058 28.22 -1.30 33.93
CA VAL A 1058 29.67 -1.42 34.06
C VAL A 1058 30.35 -0.26 33.33
N GLY A 1059 31.18 0.52 34.02
CA GLY A 1059 31.83 1.69 33.41
C GLY A 1059 30.86 2.84 33.11
N ASN A 1060 31.24 3.73 32.17
CA ASN A 1060 30.56 5.01 31.92
C ASN A 1060 29.94 5.14 30.52
N ALA A 1061 30.00 4.09 29.70
CA ALA A 1061 29.53 4.14 28.32
C ALA A 1061 28.01 4.26 28.23
N LYS A 1062 27.53 4.97 27.22
CA LYS A 1062 26.11 5.15 26.92
C LYS A 1062 25.74 4.54 25.58
N LEU A 1063 24.61 3.86 25.55
CA LEU A 1063 24.05 3.22 24.36
C LEU A 1063 22.69 3.83 24.07
N ALA A 1064 22.38 4.08 22.80
CA ALA A 1064 21.10 4.64 22.37
C ALA A 1064 20.48 3.84 21.24
N HIS A 1065 19.16 3.75 21.27
CA HIS A 1065 18.35 3.46 20.10
C HIS A 1065 18.04 4.79 19.38
N GLY A 1066 18.09 4.85 18.05
CA GLY A 1066 17.81 6.10 17.34
C GLY A 1066 18.00 6.05 15.83
N GLU A 1067 17.73 7.17 15.16
CA GLU A 1067 17.80 7.27 13.69
C GLU A 1067 19.10 7.95 13.22
N LEU A 1068 19.62 7.56 12.06
CA LEU A 1068 20.67 8.33 11.38
C LEU A 1068 20.02 9.49 10.62
N LYS A 1069 20.07 10.70 11.18
CA LYS A 1069 19.59 11.91 10.48
C LYS A 1069 20.61 12.41 9.48
N VAL A 1070 20.15 12.71 8.27
CA VAL A 1070 20.97 13.28 7.20
C VAL A 1070 21.52 14.65 7.61
N GLY A 1071 22.83 14.82 7.44
CA GLY A 1071 23.57 16.06 7.66
C GLY A 1071 23.91 16.79 6.35
N THR A 1072 24.84 17.75 6.44
CA THR A 1072 25.32 18.49 5.27
C THR A 1072 26.54 17.80 4.66
N GLY A 1073 26.45 17.42 3.38
CA GLY A 1073 27.49 16.70 2.64
C GLY A 1073 27.04 15.29 2.23
N GLU A 1074 27.69 14.72 1.21
CA GLU A 1074 27.34 13.40 0.68
C GLU A 1074 27.51 12.30 1.74
N GLY A 1075 26.41 11.60 2.07
CA GLY A 1075 26.40 10.49 3.03
C GLY A 1075 26.60 10.88 4.50
N VAL A 1076 26.77 12.16 4.82
CA VAL A 1076 27.00 12.64 6.19
C VAL A 1076 25.70 12.48 6.99
N ALA A 1077 25.80 11.90 8.19
CA ALA A 1077 24.67 11.72 9.10
C ALA A 1077 25.11 11.81 10.57
N SER A 1078 24.14 11.84 11.48
CA SER A 1078 24.36 11.73 12.92
C SER A 1078 23.35 10.78 13.54
N LEU A 1079 23.78 9.94 14.48
CA LEU A 1079 22.86 9.15 15.31
C LEU A 1079 22.11 10.08 16.26
N VAL A 1080 20.79 10.17 16.08
CA VAL A 1080 19.91 10.96 16.93
C VAL A 1080 19.05 9.99 17.73
N PRO A 1081 19.26 9.90 19.07
CA PRO A 1081 18.48 9.05 19.94
C PRO A 1081 16.98 9.38 19.90
N ASP A 1082 16.15 8.35 19.97
CA ASP A 1082 14.71 8.48 20.12
C ASP A 1082 14.17 7.55 21.22
N ALA A 1083 12.91 7.75 21.60
CA ALA A 1083 12.31 6.98 22.67
C ALA A 1083 12.24 5.48 22.30
N PRO A 1084 12.90 4.58 23.06
CA PRO A 1084 12.93 3.16 22.76
C PRO A 1084 11.54 2.52 23.00
N THR A 1085 11.19 1.55 22.16
CA THR A 1085 10.02 0.69 22.38
C THR A 1085 10.47 -0.61 23.04
N TYR A 1086 9.91 -0.91 24.20
CA TYR A 1086 10.25 -2.12 24.97
C TYR A 1086 9.42 -3.34 24.54
N ASP A 1087 9.97 -4.54 24.71
CA ASP A 1087 9.27 -5.83 24.58
C ASP A 1087 9.84 -6.84 25.58
N ALA A 1088 9.27 -8.05 25.65
CA ALA A 1088 9.90 -9.16 26.35
C ALA A 1088 11.26 -9.46 25.70
N GLY A 1089 12.29 -9.51 26.54
CA GLY A 1089 13.66 -9.87 26.18
C GLY A 1089 13.85 -11.38 26.04
N SER A 1090 15.12 -11.78 26.05
CA SER A 1090 15.51 -13.18 25.94
C SER A 1090 15.01 -13.98 27.15
N PRO A 1091 14.32 -15.11 26.95
CA PRO A 1091 13.81 -15.94 28.04
C PRO A 1091 14.92 -16.69 28.79
N PHE A 1092 16.17 -16.52 28.36
CA PHE A 1092 17.35 -17.20 28.86
C PHE A 1092 18.19 -16.35 29.82
N VAL A 1093 17.82 -15.09 30.01
CA VAL A 1093 18.41 -14.19 31.01
C VAL A 1093 17.34 -13.68 31.96
N SER A 1094 17.72 -13.42 33.20
CA SER A 1094 16.81 -12.92 34.24
C SER A 1094 16.59 -11.41 34.11
N GLY A 1095 15.38 -10.94 34.36
CA GLY A 1095 15.10 -9.50 34.50
C GLY A 1095 13.73 -9.23 35.14
N ASN A 1096 13.27 -7.99 35.02
CA ASN A 1096 12.07 -7.47 35.71
C ASN A 1096 10.87 -7.20 34.79
N TYR A 1097 10.99 -7.46 33.48
CA TYR A 1097 9.92 -7.26 32.52
C TYR A 1097 8.75 -8.20 32.82
N GLN A 1098 7.59 -7.62 33.10
CA GLN A 1098 6.38 -8.37 33.38
C GLN A 1098 5.71 -8.80 32.07
N VAL A 1099 5.72 -10.10 31.81
CA VAL A 1099 4.90 -10.70 30.75
C VAL A 1099 3.50 -10.85 31.32
N LYS A 1100 2.64 -9.85 31.07
CA LYS A 1100 1.27 -9.81 31.57
C LYS A 1100 0.27 -9.99 30.45
N THR A 1101 -0.67 -10.88 30.66
CA THR A 1101 -1.78 -11.15 29.75
C THR A 1101 -2.88 -10.13 29.96
N THR A 1102 -3.33 -9.56 28.84
CA THR A 1102 -4.45 -8.64 28.77
C THR A 1102 -5.57 -9.29 27.97
N ALA A 1103 -6.80 -9.03 28.39
CA ALA A 1103 -8.01 -9.46 27.69
C ALA A 1103 -8.57 -8.31 26.88
N GLU A 1104 -8.55 -8.45 25.56
CA GLU A 1104 -9.11 -7.50 24.62
C GLU A 1104 -10.43 -8.06 24.08
N TRP A 1105 -11.52 -7.35 24.35
CA TRP A 1105 -12.86 -7.72 23.90
C TRP A 1105 -13.27 -6.86 22.71
N THR A 1106 -13.57 -7.51 21.59
CA THR A 1106 -14.17 -6.88 20.42
C THR A 1106 -15.62 -7.33 20.30
N ALA A 1107 -16.55 -6.41 20.61
CA ALA A 1107 -17.99 -6.64 20.54
C ALA A 1107 -18.64 -5.54 19.69
N LYS A 1108 -18.74 -5.77 18.37
CA LYS A 1108 -19.27 -4.77 17.43
C LYS A 1108 -20.69 -4.38 17.81
N LYS A 1109 -20.99 -3.08 17.79
CA LYS A 1109 -22.31 -2.49 18.12
C LYS A 1109 -22.78 -2.73 19.57
N ALA A 1110 -21.90 -3.23 20.43
CA ALA A 1110 -22.12 -3.32 21.86
C ALA A 1110 -21.48 -2.13 22.58
N THR A 1111 -22.12 -1.63 23.64
CA THR A 1111 -21.44 -0.87 24.67
C THR A 1111 -20.78 -1.85 25.63
N ILE A 1112 -19.46 -1.81 25.75
CA ILE A 1112 -18.73 -2.51 26.80
C ILE A 1112 -18.89 -1.70 28.10
N VAL A 1113 -19.71 -2.19 29.02
CA VAL A 1113 -20.04 -1.53 30.30
C VAL A 1113 -18.88 -1.64 31.27
N SER A 1114 -18.23 -2.80 31.31
CA SER A 1114 -17.02 -3.05 32.09
C SER A 1114 -16.30 -4.25 31.51
N GLN A 1115 -14.99 -4.30 31.70
CA GLN A 1115 -14.19 -5.47 31.36
C GLN A 1115 -13.01 -5.61 32.30
N ASP A 1116 -12.66 -6.84 32.60
CA ASP A 1116 -11.46 -7.23 33.36
C ASP A 1116 -10.94 -8.57 32.84
N GLY A 1117 -9.69 -8.88 33.18
CA GLY A 1117 -9.12 -10.17 32.83
C GLY A 1117 -7.66 -10.34 33.21
N THR A 1118 -7.31 -11.59 33.52
CA THR A 1118 -5.96 -12.09 33.71
C THR A 1118 -5.67 -13.22 32.72
N ASP A 1119 -4.51 -13.85 32.79
CA ASP A 1119 -4.22 -15.08 32.04
C ASP A 1119 -5.21 -16.22 32.34
N LEU A 1120 -5.72 -16.30 33.56
CA LEU A 1120 -6.55 -17.43 34.01
C LEU A 1120 -8.06 -17.20 33.82
N ALA A 1121 -8.56 -15.98 33.98
CA ALA A 1121 -9.98 -15.70 33.88
C ALA A 1121 -10.24 -14.21 33.69
N GLY A 1122 -11.41 -13.89 33.16
CA GLY A 1122 -11.87 -12.51 33.04
C GLY A 1122 -13.30 -12.41 32.57
N THR A 1123 -13.85 -11.20 32.66
CA THR A 1123 -15.24 -10.92 32.34
C THR A 1123 -15.40 -9.66 31.51
N ALA A 1124 -16.41 -9.63 30.66
CA ALA A 1124 -16.86 -8.40 30.01
C ALA A 1124 -18.38 -8.31 30.06
N LYS A 1125 -18.89 -7.12 30.37
CA LYS A 1125 -20.32 -6.83 30.39
C LYS A 1125 -20.66 -6.00 29.16
N LEU A 1126 -21.58 -6.50 28.35
CA LEU A 1126 -21.95 -5.93 27.06
C LEU A 1126 -23.43 -5.53 27.07
N LYS A 1127 -23.77 -4.44 26.38
CA LYS A 1127 -25.16 -4.07 26.09
C LYS A 1127 -25.32 -3.78 24.61
N TYR A 1128 -26.36 -4.36 24.02
CA TYR A 1128 -26.71 -4.12 22.61
C TYR A 1128 -28.00 -3.31 22.54
N ALA A 1129 -27.93 -2.09 22.03
CA ALA A 1129 -29.10 -1.23 21.93
C ALA A 1129 -30.06 -1.64 20.80
N LYS A 1130 -29.55 -2.36 19.78
CA LYS A 1130 -30.29 -2.76 18.59
C LYS A 1130 -30.55 -4.26 18.61
N VAL A 1131 -31.64 -4.66 17.96
CA VAL A 1131 -31.96 -6.06 17.70
C VAL A 1131 -31.06 -6.62 16.61
N GLY A 1132 -30.72 -7.90 16.72
CA GLY A 1132 -29.87 -8.59 15.77
C GLY A 1132 -29.04 -9.70 16.40
N ASP A 1133 -28.25 -10.34 15.55
CA ASP A 1133 -27.33 -11.39 15.93
C ASP A 1133 -25.92 -10.79 16.00
N TYR A 1134 -25.26 -10.97 17.14
CA TYR A 1134 -23.95 -10.38 17.41
C TYR A 1134 -22.92 -11.43 17.77
N GLU A 1135 -21.67 -11.20 17.34
CA GLU A 1135 -20.52 -11.98 17.76
C GLU A 1135 -19.66 -11.16 18.72
N VAL A 1136 -18.96 -11.87 19.60
CA VAL A 1136 -17.99 -11.28 20.51
C VAL A 1136 -16.69 -12.05 20.37
N THR A 1137 -15.63 -11.33 20.05
CA THR A 1137 -14.29 -11.89 19.95
C THR A 1137 -13.50 -11.50 21.19
N LEU A 1138 -12.93 -12.49 21.86
CA LEU A 1138 -11.94 -12.30 22.91
C LEU A 1138 -10.56 -12.60 22.33
N THR A 1139 -9.62 -11.70 22.56
CA THR A 1139 -8.19 -11.93 22.34
C THR A 1139 -7.47 -11.82 23.68
N LEU A 1140 -6.80 -12.91 24.08
CA LEU A 1140 -5.83 -12.86 25.18
C LEU A 1140 -4.45 -12.62 24.59
N LYS A 1141 -3.75 -11.59 25.05
CA LYS A 1141 -2.46 -11.18 24.48
C LYS A 1141 -1.46 -10.81 25.56
N ASN A 1142 -0.23 -11.26 25.37
CA ASN A 1142 0.95 -10.80 26.10
C ASN A 1142 2.14 -10.62 25.13
N ALA A 1143 3.35 -10.42 25.67
CA ALA A 1143 4.55 -10.20 24.86
C ALA A 1143 5.04 -11.45 24.07
N HIS A 1144 4.58 -12.66 24.44
CA HIS A 1144 4.95 -13.91 23.75
C HIS A 1144 4.00 -14.29 22.62
N GLY A 1145 2.78 -13.73 22.62
CA GLY A 1145 1.81 -13.97 21.57
C GLY A 1145 0.38 -13.68 22.02
N SER A 1146 -0.57 -14.20 21.24
CA SER A 1146 -2.00 -14.07 21.52
C SER A 1146 -2.77 -15.31 21.11
N ASP A 1147 -3.89 -15.55 21.79
CA ASP A 1147 -4.91 -16.50 21.38
C ASP A 1147 -6.25 -15.79 21.26
N THR A 1148 -7.05 -16.16 20.28
CA THR A 1148 -8.31 -15.48 19.95
C THR A 1148 -9.43 -16.49 19.78
N ARG A 1149 -10.58 -16.20 20.41
CA ARG A 1149 -11.78 -17.03 20.29
C ARG A 1149 -13.01 -16.15 20.11
N THR A 1150 -13.85 -16.51 19.15
CA THR A 1150 -15.12 -15.83 18.90
C THR A 1150 -16.26 -16.66 19.45
N PHE A 1151 -17.10 -16.03 20.27
CA PHE A 1151 -18.36 -16.60 20.71
C PHE A 1151 -19.43 -16.38 19.65
N GLN A 1152 -20.03 -17.49 19.19
CA GLN A 1152 -20.99 -17.50 18.09
C GLN A 1152 -22.42 -17.18 18.60
N VAL A 1153 -22.91 -16.02 18.16
CA VAL A 1153 -24.31 -15.54 18.18
C VAL A 1153 -24.93 -15.26 19.56
N ILE A 1154 -24.96 -13.99 19.93
CA ILE A 1154 -25.88 -13.39 20.93
C ILE A 1154 -27.06 -12.81 20.16
N LYS A 1155 -28.25 -13.40 20.31
CA LYS A 1155 -29.48 -12.91 19.67
C LYS A 1155 -30.16 -11.87 20.54
N VAL A 1156 -30.23 -10.64 20.08
CA VAL A 1156 -30.87 -9.53 20.79
C VAL A 1156 -32.26 -9.31 20.19
N LYS A 1157 -33.29 -9.56 21.01
CA LYS A 1157 -34.70 -9.43 20.65
C LYS A 1157 -35.26 -8.08 21.08
N ALA A 1158 -36.30 -7.63 20.38
CA ALA A 1158 -37.03 -6.42 20.77
C ALA A 1158 -37.70 -6.69 22.12
N ASP A 1159 -37.76 -5.66 22.97
CA ASP A 1159 -38.55 -5.72 24.19
C ASP A 1159 -40.04 -5.85 23.82
N PRO A 1160 -40.71 -6.96 24.15
CA PRO A 1160 -42.12 -7.16 23.82
C PRO A 1160 -43.07 -6.21 24.59
N THR A 1161 -42.56 -5.42 25.54
CA THR A 1161 -43.34 -4.46 26.33
C THR A 1161 -43.26 -3.01 25.82
N GLY A 1162 -42.40 -2.73 24.84
CA GLY A 1162 -42.28 -1.40 24.22
C GLY A 1162 -43.32 -1.16 23.12
N ILE A 1163 -43.80 0.08 23.00
CA ILE A 1163 -44.84 0.54 22.06
C ILE A 1163 -44.52 0.25 20.57
N ASN A 1164 -43.29 -0.15 20.22
CA ASN A 1164 -42.86 -0.48 18.86
C ASN A 1164 -42.85 -1.99 18.53
N GLY A 1165 -43.26 -2.86 19.46
CA GLY A 1165 -43.37 -4.30 19.22
C GLY A 1165 -44.67 -4.69 18.50
N THR A 1166 -44.86 -4.26 17.25
CA THR A 1166 -45.89 -4.86 16.39
C THR A 1166 -45.26 -5.96 15.55
N GLU A 1167 -45.50 -7.21 15.91
CA GLU A 1167 -45.32 -8.35 15.01
C GLU A 1167 -46.13 -8.07 13.72
N THR A 1168 -45.46 -8.12 12.57
CA THR A 1168 -46.09 -8.11 11.26
C THR A 1168 -46.84 -9.43 11.05
N ALA A 1169 -48.04 -9.54 11.61
CA ALA A 1169 -49.04 -10.51 11.19
C ALA A 1169 -49.96 -9.82 10.17
N ASP A 1170 -50.06 -10.40 8.97
CA ASP A 1170 -50.90 -9.93 7.85
C ASP A 1170 -52.41 -9.99 8.21
N MET A 1171 -52.93 -8.99 8.93
CA MET A 1171 -54.36 -8.83 9.20
C MET A 1171 -54.90 -7.54 8.57
N LYS A 1172 -55.79 -7.63 7.58
CA LYS A 1172 -56.35 -6.44 6.90
C LYS A 1172 -57.45 -5.81 7.75
N VAL A 1173 -57.26 -4.54 8.11
CA VAL A 1173 -58.29 -3.70 8.74
C VAL A 1173 -58.51 -2.50 7.83
N TYR A 1174 -59.75 -2.27 7.41
CA TYR A 1174 -60.13 -1.17 6.53
C TYR A 1174 -61.53 -0.67 6.87
N ALA A 1175 -61.87 0.53 6.40
CA ALA A 1175 -63.19 1.12 6.60
C ALA A 1175 -63.89 1.32 5.25
N ILE A 1176 -65.19 1.05 5.22
CA ILE A 1176 -66.10 1.41 4.12
C ILE A 1176 -67.24 2.21 4.75
N ASP A 1177 -67.36 3.49 4.38
CA ASP A 1177 -68.27 4.45 5.01
C ASP A 1177 -68.18 4.42 6.55
N ARG A 1178 -69.28 4.06 7.22
CA ARG A 1178 -69.42 3.97 8.69
C ARG A 1178 -69.04 2.62 9.29
N ASP A 1179 -68.49 1.71 8.50
CA ASP A 1179 -68.18 0.36 8.92
C ASP A 1179 -66.69 0.07 8.90
N VAL A 1180 -66.20 -0.43 10.03
CA VAL A 1180 -64.86 -0.99 10.18
C VAL A 1180 -64.96 -2.47 9.90
N LEU A 1181 -64.23 -2.93 8.89
CA LEU A 1181 -64.08 -4.34 8.58
C LEU A 1181 -62.67 -4.79 8.95
N PHE A 1182 -62.58 -5.97 9.53
CA PHE A 1182 -61.32 -6.64 9.75
C PHE A 1182 -61.45 -8.10 9.33
N ASP A 1183 -60.55 -8.51 8.46
CA ASP A 1183 -60.48 -9.87 7.94
C ASP A 1183 -59.51 -10.65 8.82
N VAL A 1184 -59.99 -11.73 9.42
CA VAL A 1184 -59.18 -12.65 10.23
C VAL A 1184 -59.05 -13.97 9.50
N GLU A 1185 -57.82 -14.45 9.31
CA GLU A 1185 -57.54 -15.69 8.58
C GLU A 1185 -57.29 -16.89 9.49
N THR A 1186 -57.17 -16.68 10.81
CA THR A 1186 -56.85 -17.74 11.78
C THR A 1186 -57.90 -17.85 12.89
N PRO A 1187 -58.23 -19.07 13.35
CA PRO A 1187 -59.15 -19.26 14.47
C PRO A 1187 -58.65 -18.59 15.76
N GLY A 1188 -59.56 -18.07 16.58
CA GLY A 1188 -59.25 -17.49 17.90
C GLY A 1188 -60.31 -16.51 18.40
N ASN A 1189 -60.13 -16.03 19.64
CA ASN A 1189 -61.02 -15.02 20.22
C ASN A 1189 -60.44 -13.62 20.00
N TYR A 1190 -61.15 -12.82 19.21
CA TYR A 1190 -60.74 -11.47 18.88
C TYR A 1190 -61.56 -10.45 19.67
N LEU A 1191 -60.91 -9.40 20.16
CA LEU A 1191 -61.55 -8.23 20.73
C LEU A 1191 -61.09 -7.00 19.94
N VAL A 1192 -62.02 -6.40 19.20
CA VAL A 1192 -61.77 -5.17 18.45
C VAL A 1192 -62.37 -4.00 19.20
N GLN A 1193 -61.54 -3.01 19.51
CA GLN A 1193 -61.89 -1.83 20.28
C GLN A 1193 -61.55 -0.59 19.44
N VAL A 1194 -62.51 0.31 19.27
CA VAL A 1194 -62.36 1.55 18.49
C VAL A 1194 -62.39 2.72 19.46
N PHE A 1195 -61.42 3.60 19.33
CA PHE A 1195 -61.26 4.80 20.14
C PHE A 1195 -61.34 6.04 19.25
N SER A 1196 -62.00 7.08 19.74
CA SER A 1196 -61.90 8.43 19.17
C SER A 1196 -60.50 9.00 19.38
N THR A 1197 -60.14 10.06 18.65
CA THR A 1197 -58.85 10.76 18.85
C THR A 1197 -58.66 11.32 20.26
N ASN A 1198 -59.73 11.49 21.03
CA ASN A 1198 -59.69 11.96 22.41
C ASN A 1198 -59.53 10.81 23.42
N GLY A 1199 -59.29 9.58 22.95
CA GLY A 1199 -59.06 8.39 23.77
C GLY A 1199 -60.33 7.73 24.32
N GLN A 1200 -61.53 8.24 24.00
CA GLN A 1200 -62.78 7.59 24.40
C GLN A 1200 -63.08 6.38 23.49
N MET A 1201 -63.37 5.23 24.07
CA MET A 1201 -63.80 4.04 23.33
C MET A 1201 -65.21 4.28 22.77
N VAL A 1202 -65.34 4.25 21.44
CA VAL A 1202 -66.60 4.54 20.72
C VAL A 1202 -67.31 3.28 20.25
N ALA A 1203 -66.60 2.17 20.09
CA ALA A 1203 -67.19 0.88 19.75
C ALA A 1203 -66.28 -0.26 20.21
N SER A 1204 -66.85 -1.43 20.52
CA SER A 1204 -66.11 -2.63 20.87
C SER A 1204 -66.88 -3.87 20.45
N LYS A 1205 -66.18 -4.91 19.98
CA LYS A 1205 -66.76 -6.20 19.63
C LYS A 1205 -65.81 -7.32 19.94
N ALA A 1206 -66.26 -8.25 20.78
CA ALA A 1206 -65.64 -9.55 20.93
C ALA A 1206 -66.26 -10.51 19.91
N VAL A 1207 -65.43 -11.31 19.25
CA VAL A 1207 -65.85 -12.31 18.27
C VAL A 1207 -64.95 -13.52 18.36
N SER A 1208 -65.55 -14.71 18.43
CA SER A 1208 -64.84 -15.98 18.32
C SER A 1208 -64.95 -16.43 16.88
N VAL A 1209 -63.81 -16.61 16.22
CA VAL A 1209 -63.74 -16.99 14.81
C VAL A 1209 -63.13 -18.38 14.68
N ASN A 1210 -63.74 -19.24 13.85
CA ASN A 1210 -63.33 -20.63 13.65
C ASN A 1210 -62.55 -20.89 12.35
N GLY A 1211 -62.25 -19.84 11.57
CA GLY A 1211 -61.58 -19.92 10.26
C GLY A 1211 -61.38 -18.54 9.64
N ALA A 1212 -61.32 -18.44 8.31
CA ALA A 1212 -61.27 -17.13 7.65
C ALA A 1212 -62.66 -16.47 7.68
N GLU A 1213 -62.81 -15.35 8.41
CA GLU A 1213 -64.06 -14.57 8.47
C GLU A 1213 -63.79 -13.06 8.43
N SER A 1214 -64.69 -12.31 7.80
CA SER A 1214 -64.71 -10.84 7.84
C SER A 1214 -65.69 -10.37 8.90
N VAL A 1215 -65.22 -9.59 9.86
CA VAL A 1215 -66.06 -9.09 10.94
C VAL A 1215 -66.28 -7.60 10.79
N ARG A 1216 -67.55 -7.19 10.81
CA ARG A 1216 -68.00 -5.81 10.66
C ARG A 1216 -68.34 -5.17 12.01
N LEU A 1217 -67.97 -3.90 12.17
CA LEU A 1217 -68.31 -3.04 13.28
C LEU A 1217 -68.75 -1.65 12.79
N HIS A 1218 -69.98 -1.26 13.11
CA HIS A 1218 -70.53 0.03 12.70
C HIS A 1218 -70.19 1.15 13.70
N LEU A 1219 -69.85 2.35 13.21
CA LEU A 1219 -69.55 3.53 14.00
C LEU A 1219 -70.68 4.56 13.92
N GLY A 1220 -71.04 5.16 15.07
CA GLY A 1220 -72.17 6.08 15.18
C GLY A 1220 -71.97 7.45 14.53
N ALA A 1221 -70.73 7.86 14.23
CA ALA A 1221 -70.39 9.14 13.63
C ALA A 1221 -69.21 9.03 12.65
N GLN A 1222 -69.09 9.99 11.73
CA GLN A 1222 -67.92 10.14 10.86
C GLN A 1222 -66.77 10.80 11.64
N GLY A 1223 -65.53 10.42 11.34
CA GLY A 1223 -64.37 10.94 12.06
C GLY A 1223 -63.11 10.08 11.95
N VAL A 1224 -62.06 10.52 12.66
CA VAL A 1224 -60.80 9.79 12.76
C VAL A 1224 -60.83 8.88 13.99
N TYR A 1225 -60.50 7.61 13.80
CA TYR A 1225 -60.53 6.60 14.86
C TYR A 1225 -59.23 5.80 14.92
N VAL A 1226 -58.95 5.27 16.11
CA VAL A 1226 -57.88 4.31 16.37
C VAL A 1226 -58.52 2.98 16.73
N VAL A 1227 -58.19 1.93 16.00
CA VAL A 1227 -58.69 0.57 16.26
C VAL A 1227 -57.60 -0.30 16.79
N ASN A 1228 -57.87 -0.88 17.96
CA ASN A 1228 -57.04 -1.84 18.65
C ASN A 1228 -57.71 -3.21 18.53
N VAL A 1229 -57.03 -4.16 17.90
CA VAL A 1229 -57.48 -5.55 17.78
C VAL A 1229 -56.60 -6.39 18.69
N LYS A 1230 -57.23 -7.13 19.60
CA LYS A 1230 -56.58 -8.13 20.45
C LYS A 1230 -57.00 -9.53 20.04
N LYS A 1231 -56.08 -10.49 20.08
CA LYS A 1231 -56.35 -11.93 19.95
C LYS A 1231 -55.97 -12.61 21.25
N ASP A 1232 -56.91 -13.34 21.85
CA ASP A 1232 -56.74 -14.06 23.13
C ASP A 1232 -56.10 -13.19 24.24
N GLY A 1233 -56.55 -11.94 24.33
CA GLY A 1233 -56.10 -10.96 25.33
C GLY A 1233 -54.84 -10.16 24.97
N LYS A 1234 -54.10 -10.53 23.91
CA LYS A 1234 -52.89 -9.83 23.45
C LYS A 1234 -53.19 -8.89 22.30
N THR A 1235 -52.68 -7.66 22.34
CA THR A 1235 -52.82 -6.69 21.23
C THR A 1235 -52.11 -7.23 19.99
N LEU A 1236 -52.89 -7.49 18.95
CA LEU A 1236 -52.42 -8.02 17.67
C LEU A 1236 -52.10 -6.88 16.69
N ARG A 1237 -52.95 -5.83 16.62
CA ARG A 1237 -52.75 -4.70 15.72
C ARG A 1237 -53.42 -3.43 16.24
N THR A 1238 -52.77 -2.28 16.05
CA THR A 1238 -53.41 -0.96 16.22
C THR A 1238 -53.33 -0.17 14.91
N VAL A 1239 -54.46 0.32 14.40
CA VAL A 1239 -54.55 1.03 13.11
C VAL A 1239 -55.34 2.32 13.27
N LYS A 1240 -54.85 3.42 12.69
CA LYS A 1240 -55.59 4.67 12.57
C LYS A 1240 -56.28 4.73 11.20
N PHE A 1241 -57.56 5.05 11.15
CA PHE A 1241 -58.26 5.28 9.88
C PHE A 1241 -59.23 6.46 9.98
N ILE A 1242 -59.72 6.88 8.81
CA ILE A 1242 -60.68 7.95 8.63
C ILE A 1242 -61.98 7.31 8.12
N CYS A 1243 -63.03 7.40 8.92
CA CYS A 1243 -64.38 6.95 8.62
C CYS A 1243 -65.12 8.13 7.97
N LYS A 1244 -65.39 8.01 6.65
CA LYS A 1244 -65.85 9.12 5.80
C LYS A 1244 -67.35 9.29 5.77
#